data_AF-R9PS25-F1
#
_entry.id   AF-R9PS25-F1
#
_cell.length_a   1.000
_cell.length_b   1.000
_cell.length_c   1.000
_cell.angle_alpha   90.00
_cell.angle_beta   90.00
_cell.angle_gamma   90.00
#
_symmetry.space_group_name_H-M   'P 1'
#
loop_
_entity.id
_entity.type
_entity.pdbx_description
1 polymer ?
#
loop_
_entity_poly.entity_id
_entity_poly.type
_entity_poly.pdbx_seq_one_letter_code
_entity_poly.pdbx_strand_id
1 'polypeptide(L)'
;MNDAPDAQDDSFANIASSETILLDLVANDSDLEGDAISVKSIHGTDLTPGVAQSISVPNGVVNVSAAGVISYTASANGSGLVEFSYVLQDEHGAESSADVSGNVVNLSNDSAQVYESGLASGSAPSAETSSATGNLLANDDGLVDGLELSSVEYQGVPHTADANGVITIDTAQGQLSVYTQDYNGFSKGDYEYQLESSSLAGDGVSESFNYLVANPASGFVTQANLEISIEDDAPVGHDLSHSLESSPLLVTTNLVLVLDTSASMTNGEHGDGLNYLEIAVKALSNLIEQADAAGNVNVQIVGFSDSVISSGWISDNVEDALSYLQDLSSGGGTHYDIALNEVISSSTSAQQPDADNTLLYFISDGEPNFGYGIDDTVEYNGSNGLAAWDEFVQDNIDTSYGIGIGQADLDVLKDVASESATDEFAFIVDDVTDLSSTLVESYLEAEVDASLGLLQTASTDGFMVGADDGYVSAITVDDVTYSYDPSAVPEQEKNVSITTALGGVLLLNFVTGAYSYELDVGGDGWGQQENIAVTVTDFDGDTSSINIEINTVFEAVVDANRDVIITNQDGSSTISVPSLALLWNDTGDDISFDGVGNAVGGSVSGSDEILFDSDDGVGLGIHDSNFETEELSIIATAEDVSFVDFNGHDAVDLSDRSLFSLNDGNIPQIVSGGYSFTYQSELVNDNDPVTNADEDWIKVTLAEGEVLWANMATISGQERVKVDAFIYDAEGNLLVTDNGTTKFQEDWQGPRGSFTATEEGEYYIQIVADDDTDSGFYQMHLTIDASSAVYQKSALTDTQEEFEYSIIGDGGALDTTTAELIGVQGSSIDGGEGDEVLVGNEAANVIDGDAGDDALVGYAGDDQLDGGVGEDLLIGGQGNDILTGGDDSDMFAWLEGDDQGSSNDTITDFTLKDDSDPDNSPDVLDLSDLLQGETEASLESYLSFETVNNGGNVETIISIDKDGASNGESVHQTITLKDVDFSGMSDSEILSQLIEDQQLNVDN
;
A
#
# COMPACT_ATOMS: atom_id res chain seq x y z
N MET A 1 -49.81 -103.25 13.38
CA MET A 1 -49.98 -101.98 12.66
C MET A 1 -48.60 -101.35 12.71
N ASN A 2 -48.23 -100.57 11.71
CA ASN A 2 -46.98 -99.82 11.80
C ASN A 2 -47.37 -98.47 12.35
N ASP A 3 -47.04 -98.21 13.61
CA ASP A 3 -47.21 -96.86 14.16
C ASP A 3 -46.02 -96.03 13.67
N ALA A 4 -46.19 -94.71 13.57
CA ALA A 4 -45.10 -93.84 13.12
C ALA A 4 -44.14 -93.56 14.29
N PRO A 5 -42.85 -93.24 14.02
CA PRO A 5 -41.95 -92.71 15.02
C PRO A 5 -42.58 -91.53 15.79
N ASP A 6 -42.34 -91.44 17.08
CA ASP A 6 -42.67 -90.28 17.91
C ASP A 6 -41.50 -89.31 17.84
N ALA A 7 -41.52 -88.48 16.79
CA ALA A 7 -40.54 -87.41 16.56
C ALA A 7 -40.80 -86.25 17.54
N GLN A 8 -39.77 -85.81 18.25
CA GLN A 8 -39.79 -84.77 19.26
C GLN A 8 -38.86 -83.64 18.84
N ASP A 9 -39.30 -82.39 19.03
CA ASP A 9 -38.52 -81.23 18.63
C ASP A 9 -37.14 -81.20 19.30
N ASP A 10 -36.14 -80.85 18.52
CA ASP A 10 -34.76 -80.67 18.96
C ASP A 10 -34.43 -79.20 19.15
N SER A 11 -33.42 -78.94 19.98
CA SER A 11 -32.87 -77.60 20.09
C SER A 11 -31.36 -77.62 20.31
N PHE A 12 -30.69 -76.55 19.88
CA PHE A 12 -29.31 -76.27 20.24
C PHE A 12 -29.19 -74.88 20.90
N ALA A 13 -28.18 -74.73 21.76
CA ALA A 13 -27.91 -73.47 22.45
C ALA A 13 -27.48 -72.37 21.46
N ASN A 14 -27.38 -71.12 21.93
CA ASN A 14 -26.78 -70.05 21.13
C ASN A 14 -25.41 -70.48 20.60
N ILE A 15 -25.13 -70.18 19.34
CA ILE A 15 -23.81 -70.36 18.71
C ILE A 15 -23.39 -69.06 18.04
N ALA A 16 -22.09 -68.83 17.91
CA ALA A 16 -21.58 -67.68 17.18
C ALA A 16 -21.75 -67.86 15.66
N SER A 17 -21.81 -66.77 14.91
CA SER A 17 -21.70 -66.81 13.46
C SER A 17 -20.43 -67.54 13.02
N SER A 18 -20.47 -68.23 11.88
CA SER A 18 -19.40 -69.15 11.42
C SER A 18 -19.11 -70.38 12.29
N GLU A 19 -19.74 -70.56 13.45
CA GLU A 19 -19.53 -71.73 14.31
C GLU A 19 -20.19 -72.99 13.71
N THR A 20 -19.61 -74.17 13.98
CA THR A 20 -20.18 -75.46 13.58
C THR A 20 -20.42 -76.34 14.79
N ILE A 21 -21.64 -76.86 14.90
CA ILE A 21 -22.07 -77.78 15.96
C ILE A 21 -22.55 -79.12 15.39
N LEU A 22 -22.47 -80.17 16.20
CA LEU A 22 -23.05 -81.47 15.86
C LEU A 22 -24.52 -81.52 16.29
N LEU A 23 -25.37 -82.14 15.46
CA LEU A 23 -26.79 -82.37 15.76
C LEU A 23 -27.06 -83.87 15.85
N ASP A 24 -27.76 -84.30 16.89
CA ASP A 24 -28.20 -85.68 17.08
C ASP A 24 -29.74 -85.74 17.09
N LEU A 25 -30.32 -85.74 15.88
CA LEU A 25 -31.76 -85.63 15.61
C LEU A 25 -32.54 -86.95 15.82
N VAL A 26 -31.97 -87.91 16.56
CA VAL A 26 -32.65 -89.17 16.92
C VAL A 26 -32.55 -89.46 18.42
N ALA A 27 -31.89 -88.58 19.19
CA ALA A 27 -31.50 -88.86 20.56
C ALA A 27 -32.67 -88.84 21.56
N ASN A 28 -33.65 -87.97 21.31
CA ASN A 28 -34.86 -87.76 22.11
C ASN A 28 -36.10 -88.47 21.53
N ASP A 29 -35.98 -89.04 20.34
CA ASP A 29 -37.08 -89.71 19.63
C ASP A 29 -37.26 -91.16 20.03
N SER A 30 -38.46 -91.68 19.78
CA SER A 30 -38.75 -93.09 20.03
C SER A 30 -39.74 -93.67 19.05
N ASP A 31 -39.78 -95.00 18.98
CA ASP A 31 -40.76 -95.74 18.20
C ASP A 31 -41.47 -96.72 19.14
N LEU A 32 -42.80 -96.83 19.03
CA LEU A 32 -43.61 -97.58 19.98
C LEU A 32 -43.33 -99.10 19.91
N GLU A 33 -43.04 -99.60 18.70
CA GLU A 33 -42.65 -100.98 18.44
C GLU A 33 -41.16 -101.25 18.71
N GLY A 34 -40.36 -100.20 18.81
CA GLY A 34 -38.91 -100.25 19.03
C GLY A 34 -38.12 -100.48 17.75
N ASP A 35 -38.70 -100.14 16.60
CA ASP A 35 -38.00 -100.19 15.31
C ASP A 35 -36.89 -99.14 15.25
N ALA A 36 -35.86 -99.39 14.43
CA ALA A 36 -34.77 -98.45 14.25
C ALA A 36 -35.24 -97.24 13.44
N ILE A 37 -34.90 -96.04 13.93
CA ILE A 37 -35.33 -94.76 13.34
C ILE A 37 -34.14 -94.12 12.62
N SER A 38 -34.40 -93.50 11.48
CA SER A 38 -33.39 -92.75 10.73
C SER A 38 -33.96 -91.45 10.18
N VAL A 39 -33.11 -90.42 10.06
CA VAL A 39 -33.50 -89.15 9.43
C VAL A 39 -33.64 -89.38 7.93
N LYS A 40 -34.86 -89.22 7.42
CA LYS A 40 -35.21 -89.36 6.02
C LYS A 40 -34.92 -88.08 5.23
N SER A 41 -35.30 -86.92 5.75
CA SER A 41 -35.13 -85.64 5.06
C SER A 41 -34.92 -84.49 6.03
N ILE A 42 -34.18 -83.46 5.61
CA ILE A 42 -33.96 -82.23 6.37
C ILE A 42 -34.38 -81.05 5.51
N HIS A 43 -35.21 -80.16 6.04
CA HIS A 43 -35.73 -78.97 5.37
C HIS A 43 -36.29 -79.27 3.97
N GLY A 44 -37.08 -80.36 3.87
CA GLY A 44 -37.69 -80.83 2.62
C GLY A 44 -36.72 -81.49 1.62
N THR A 45 -35.43 -81.65 1.96
CA THR A 45 -34.43 -82.34 1.12
C THR A 45 -34.21 -83.77 1.61
N ASP A 46 -34.54 -84.76 0.78
CA ASP A 46 -34.31 -86.18 1.09
C ASP A 46 -32.81 -86.50 1.24
N LEU A 47 -32.48 -87.24 2.30
CA LEU A 47 -31.13 -87.74 2.56
C LEU A 47 -30.86 -88.98 1.73
N THR A 48 -29.69 -89.02 1.09
CA THR A 48 -29.20 -90.16 0.31
C THR A 48 -28.18 -90.93 1.16
N PRO A 49 -28.47 -92.18 1.57
CA PRO A 49 -27.57 -92.95 2.41
C PRO A 49 -26.15 -93.08 1.83
N GLY A 50 -25.14 -92.77 2.64
CA GLY A 50 -23.72 -92.91 2.27
C GLY A 50 -23.16 -91.79 1.40
N VAL A 51 -23.92 -90.74 1.12
CA VAL A 51 -23.49 -89.57 0.34
C VAL A 51 -23.46 -88.35 1.26
N ALA A 52 -22.36 -87.58 1.21
CA ALA A 52 -22.30 -86.32 1.93
C ALA A 52 -23.20 -85.29 1.24
N GLN A 53 -24.04 -84.60 2.02
CA GLN A 53 -24.99 -83.59 1.54
C GLN A 53 -24.86 -82.32 2.36
N SER A 54 -25.10 -81.19 1.71
CA SER A 54 -25.06 -79.86 2.32
C SER A 54 -26.38 -79.19 2.00
N ILE A 55 -27.17 -78.92 3.03
CA ILE A 55 -28.58 -78.53 2.94
C ILE A 55 -28.70 -77.12 3.51
N SER A 56 -29.02 -76.16 2.64
CA SER A 56 -29.25 -74.78 3.08
C SER A 56 -30.51 -74.73 3.94
N VAL A 57 -30.37 -74.15 5.12
CA VAL A 57 -31.45 -73.86 6.07
C VAL A 57 -31.36 -72.38 6.44
N PRO A 58 -32.36 -71.79 7.13
CA PRO A 58 -32.22 -70.42 7.62
C PRO A 58 -30.93 -70.22 8.43
N ASN A 59 -30.22 -69.11 8.19
CA ASN A 59 -29.01 -68.67 8.87
C ASN A 59 -27.79 -69.63 8.85
N GLY A 60 -27.81 -70.65 7.99
CA GLY A 60 -26.69 -71.58 7.88
C GLY A 60 -26.93 -72.77 6.97
N VAL A 61 -26.16 -73.81 7.21
CA VAL A 61 -26.17 -75.02 6.38
C VAL A 61 -26.07 -76.25 7.28
N VAL A 62 -26.98 -77.20 7.08
CA VAL A 62 -26.88 -78.53 7.68
C VAL A 62 -26.03 -79.42 6.78
N ASN A 63 -24.91 -79.89 7.30
CA ASN A 63 -24.00 -80.80 6.63
C ASN A 63 -24.22 -82.22 7.15
N VAL A 64 -24.53 -83.13 6.24
CA VAL A 64 -24.63 -84.57 6.50
C VAL A 64 -23.39 -85.23 5.89
N SER A 65 -22.59 -85.88 6.72
CA SER A 65 -21.41 -86.61 6.25
C SER A 65 -21.80 -87.94 5.59
N ALA A 66 -20.88 -88.53 4.80
CA ALA A 66 -21.08 -89.87 4.23
C ALA A 66 -21.24 -90.98 5.29
N ALA A 67 -20.88 -90.71 6.55
CA ALA A 67 -21.07 -91.61 7.68
C ALA A 67 -22.42 -91.41 8.41
N GLY A 68 -23.24 -90.46 7.98
CA GLY A 68 -24.54 -90.13 8.58
C GLY A 68 -24.47 -89.17 9.77
N VAL A 69 -23.28 -88.63 10.11
CA VAL A 69 -23.16 -87.56 11.12
C VAL A 69 -23.72 -86.27 10.56
N ILE A 70 -24.59 -85.63 11.33
CA ILE A 70 -25.27 -84.37 10.98
C ILE A 70 -24.63 -83.24 11.81
N SER A 71 -24.30 -82.13 11.16
CA SER A 71 -23.80 -80.92 11.81
C SER A 71 -24.47 -79.69 11.23
N TYR A 72 -24.63 -78.65 12.02
CA TYR A 72 -25.07 -77.34 11.55
C TYR A 72 -23.90 -76.37 11.58
N THR A 73 -23.69 -75.66 10.48
CA THR A 73 -22.70 -74.58 10.35
C THR A 73 -23.44 -73.27 10.14
N ALA A 74 -23.31 -72.34 11.08
CA ALA A 74 -23.85 -70.99 10.92
C ALA A 74 -23.17 -70.30 9.73
N SER A 75 -23.92 -69.51 8.96
CA SER A 75 -23.32 -68.66 7.93
C SER A 75 -22.49 -67.55 8.55
N ALA A 76 -21.49 -67.05 7.82
CA ALA A 76 -20.58 -66.01 8.31
C ALA A 76 -21.29 -64.72 8.76
N ASN A 77 -22.41 -64.37 8.11
CA ASN A 77 -23.25 -63.23 8.46
C ASN A 77 -24.67 -63.68 8.89
N GLY A 78 -24.81 -64.92 9.35
CA GLY A 78 -26.12 -65.43 9.80
C GLY A 78 -26.44 -64.94 11.20
N SER A 79 -27.68 -64.53 11.44
CA SER A 79 -28.13 -64.02 12.74
C SER A 79 -29.59 -64.35 13.01
N GLY A 80 -29.92 -64.55 14.28
CA GLY A 80 -31.28 -64.78 14.76
C GLY A 80 -31.70 -66.26 14.79
N LEU A 81 -33.00 -66.45 14.99
CA LEU A 81 -33.61 -67.76 15.21
C LEU A 81 -33.41 -68.68 13.99
N VAL A 82 -32.93 -69.88 14.27
CA VAL A 82 -32.80 -70.99 13.33
C VAL A 82 -33.96 -71.93 13.58
N GLU A 83 -34.77 -72.18 12.56
CA GLU A 83 -35.85 -73.17 12.62
C GLU A 83 -35.90 -73.96 11.31
N PHE A 84 -35.79 -75.29 11.40
CA PHE A 84 -36.00 -76.16 10.25
C PHE A 84 -36.57 -77.52 10.64
N SER A 85 -37.49 -78.02 9.81
CA SER A 85 -38.10 -79.33 10.00
C SER A 85 -37.22 -80.47 9.52
N TYR A 86 -37.28 -81.62 10.19
CA TYR A 86 -36.77 -82.90 9.69
C TYR A 86 -37.85 -83.98 9.76
N VAL A 87 -37.67 -85.05 8.98
CA VAL A 87 -38.59 -86.20 8.95
C VAL A 87 -37.82 -87.44 9.34
N LEU A 88 -38.34 -88.15 10.33
CA LEU A 88 -37.88 -89.47 10.74
C LEU A 88 -38.68 -90.55 10.00
N GLN A 89 -38.02 -91.67 9.72
CA GLN A 89 -38.62 -92.85 9.13
C GLN A 89 -38.15 -94.12 9.87
N ASP A 90 -39.09 -95.01 10.16
CA ASP A 90 -38.82 -96.36 10.70
C ASP A 90 -38.42 -97.36 9.59
N GLU A 91 -38.04 -98.58 9.97
CA GLU A 91 -37.66 -99.64 9.01
C GLU A 91 -38.81 -100.09 8.07
N HIS A 92 -40.05 -99.73 8.39
CA HIS A 92 -41.27 -100.15 7.69
C HIS A 92 -41.93 -99.03 6.87
N GLY A 93 -41.35 -97.83 6.89
CA GLY A 93 -41.71 -96.66 6.09
C GLY A 93 -42.75 -95.73 6.69
N ALA A 94 -43.14 -95.83 7.97
CA ALA A 94 -43.94 -94.78 8.60
C ALA A 94 -43.06 -93.59 9.02
N GLU A 95 -43.64 -92.40 8.96
CA GLU A 95 -42.91 -91.13 9.02
C GLU A 95 -43.56 -90.20 10.04
N SER A 96 -42.71 -89.46 10.75
CA SER A 96 -43.11 -88.34 11.61
C SER A 96 -42.12 -87.21 11.47
N SER A 97 -42.56 -85.99 11.76
CA SER A 97 -41.78 -84.77 11.60
C SER A 97 -41.62 -84.05 12.93
N ALA A 98 -40.46 -83.47 13.14
CA ALA A 98 -40.15 -82.58 14.25
C ALA A 98 -39.31 -81.40 13.72
N ASP A 99 -39.22 -80.35 14.52
CA ASP A 99 -38.45 -79.16 14.19
C ASP A 99 -37.16 -79.08 15.02
N VAL A 100 -36.10 -78.54 14.42
CA VAL A 100 -34.89 -78.13 15.13
C VAL A 100 -34.95 -76.64 15.32
N SER A 101 -34.80 -76.19 16.57
CA SER A 101 -34.73 -74.76 16.92
C SER A 101 -33.37 -74.38 17.50
N GLY A 102 -32.91 -73.16 17.23
CA GLY A 102 -31.69 -72.62 17.81
C GLY A 102 -31.55 -71.15 17.49
N ASN A 103 -30.40 -70.56 17.79
CA ASN A 103 -30.16 -69.15 17.53
C ASN A 103 -28.68 -68.92 17.20
N VAL A 104 -28.43 -68.11 16.18
CA VAL A 104 -27.09 -67.67 15.79
C VAL A 104 -26.92 -66.23 16.25
N VAL A 105 -25.87 -65.96 17.02
CA VAL A 105 -25.50 -64.62 17.46
C VAL A 105 -24.41 -64.11 16.53
N ASN A 106 -24.62 -62.94 15.94
CA ASN A 106 -23.61 -62.27 15.14
C ASN A 106 -23.27 -60.93 15.80
N LEU A 107 -22.06 -60.84 16.36
CA LEU A 107 -21.53 -59.58 16.84
C LEU A 107 -20.62 -58.96 15.78
N SER A 108 -20.78 -57.67 15.52
CA SER A 108 -19.99 -56.91 14.56
C SER A 108 -19.05 -55.96 15.30
N ASN A 109 -17.86 -55.70 14.75
CA ASN A 109 -16.98 -54.70 15.37
C ASN A 109 -17.56 -53.29 15.17
N ASP A 110 -17.28 -52.44 16.16
CA ASP A 110 -17.61 -51.02 16.21
C ASP A 110 -16.33 -50.19 16.06
N SER A 111 -16.48 -48.99 15.51
CA SER A 111 -15.40 -48.02 15.41
C SER A 111 -15.93 -46.62 15.64
N ALA A 112 -15.16 -45.79 16.33
CA ALA A 112 -15.41 -44.35 16.38
C ALA A 112 -14.09 -43.58 16.31
N GLN A 113 -14.20 -42.28 16.05
CA GLN A 113 -13.07 -41.37 15.98
C GLN A 113 -13.31 -40.22 16.95
N VAL A 114 -12.24 -39.78 17.59
CA VAL A 114 -12.16 -38.55 18.38
C VAL A 114 -10.93 -37.79 17.93
N TYR A 115 -10.92 -36.49 18.17
CA TYR A 115 -9.88 -35.60 17.69
C TYR A 115 -9.26 -34.87 18.87
N GLU A 116 -7.93 -34.80 18.90
CA GLU A 116 -7.19 -34.00 19.90
C GLU A 116 -7.52 -32.51 19.76
N SER A 117 -7.81 -32.07 18.53
CA SER A 117 -8.24 -30.71 18.20
C SER A 117 -9.56 -30.31 18.87
N GLY A 118 -10.37 -31.30 19.30
CA GLY A 118 -11.59 -31.09 20.08
C GLY A 118 -11.38 -31.02 21.60
N LEU A 119 -10.15 -31.13 22.10
CA LEU A 119 -9.81 -30.87 23.51
C LEU A 119 -9.79 -29.36 23.77
N ALA A 120 -9.83 -28.99 25.06
CA ALA A 120 -9.84 -27.56 25.45
C ALA A 120 -8.57 -26.79 25.04
N SER A 121 -7.49 -27.50 24.76
CA SER A 121 -6.20 -26.99 24.28
C SER A 121 -5.92 -27.32 22.80
N GLY A 122 -6.88 -27.90 22.08
CA GLY A 122 -6.68 -28.33 20.70
C GLY A 122 -6.71 -27.18 19.69
N SER A 123 -6.14 -27.39 18.51
CA SER A 123 -5.98 -26.37 17.46
C SER A 123 -7.28 -26.01 16.71
N ALA A 124 -8.39 -26.74 16.89
CA ALA A 124 -9.68 -26.47 16.22
C ALA A 124 -10.92 -26.80 17.09
N PRO A 125 -11.13 -26.11 18.22
CA PRO A 125 -12.07 -26.53 19.27
C PRO A 125 -13.56 -26.49 18.90
N SER A 126 -13.92 -26.07 17.68
CA SER A 126 -15.32 -25.93 17.25
C SER A 126 -15.73 -26.80 16.04
N ALA A 127 -14.79 -27.47 15.37
CA ALA A 127 -15.07 -28.28 14.17
C ALA A 127 -15.13 -29.78 14.46
N GLU A 128 -14.29 -30.28 15.37
CA GLU A 128 -14.11 -31.71 15.65
C GLU A 128 -14.36 -32.03 17.14
N THR A 129 -14.87 -33.23 17.45
CA THR A 129 -15.31 -33.56 18.81
C THR A 129 -14.34 -34.47 19.56
N SER A 130 -13.97 -34.11 20.79
CA SER A 130 -13.22 -34.95 21.75
C SER A 130 -14.07 -36.07 22.37
N SER A 131 -15.32 -36.24 21.93
CA SER A 131 -16.23 -37.25 22.47
C SER A 131 -16.85 -38.08 21.37
N ALA A 132 -16.91 -39.39 21.56
CA ALA A 132 -17.61 -40.31 20.67
C ALA A 132 -18.73 -41.03 21.41
N THR A 133 -19.92 -41.08 20.82
CA THR A 133 -21.04 -41.87 21.36
C THR A 133 -21.57 -42.82 20.31
N GLY A 134 -22.12 -43.94 20.77
CA GLY A 134 -22.72 -44.93 19.90
C GLY A 134 -23.42 -46.01 20.72
N ASN A 135 -23.79 -47.12 20.08
CA ASN A 135 -24.35 -48.27 20.75
C ASN A 135 -23.73 -49.55 20.21
N LEU A 136 -22.98 -50.25 21.08
CA LEU A 136 -22.24 -51.48 20.78
C LEU A 136 -23.12 -52.64 20.31
N LEU A 137 -24.43 -52.57 20.54
CA LEU A 137 -25.37 -53.64 20.22
C LEU A 137 -26.27 -53.26 19.04
N ALA A 138 -26.13 -52.07 18.45
CA ALA A 138 -27.03 -51.57 17.42
C ALA A 138 -26.81 -52.23 16.04
N ASN A 139 -25.57 -52.64 15.76
CA ASN A 139 -25.15 -53.38 14.57
C ASN A 139 -25.09 -54.91 14.82
N ASP A 140 -25.47 -55.36 16.01
CA ASP A 140 -25.49 -56.76 16.43
C ASP A 140 -26.87 -57.39 16.26
N ASP A 141 -26.90 -58.69 15.98
CA ASP A 141 -28.16 -59.40 15.75
C ASP A 141 -28.16 -60.81 16.36
N GLY A 142 -29.35 -61.34 16.61
CA GLY A 142 -29.54 -62.61 17.34
C GLY A 142 -29.39 -62.49 18.85
N LEU A 143 -29.46 -61.28 19.41
CA LEU A 143 -29.40 -60.99 20.86
C LEU A 143 -30.70 -61.36 21.60
N VAL A 144 -31.03 -62.65 21.64
CA VAL A 144 -32.21 -63.21 22.34
C VAL A 144 -31.80 -64.07 23.56
N ASP A 145 -32.77 -64.60 24.31
CA ASP A 145 -32.55 -65.57 25.39
C ASP A 145 -31.68 -65.08 26.57
N GLY A 146 -31.86 -63.82 26.99
CA GLY A 146 -31.14 -63.28 28.17
C GLY A 146 -29.64 -63.07 27.95
N LEU A 147 -29.23 -62.91 26.68
CA LEU A 147 -27.90 -62.41 26.33
C LEU A 147 -27.73 -60.95 26.81
N GLU A 148 -26.66 -60.71 27.55
CA GLU A 148 -26.34 -59.42 28.16
C GLU A 148 -24.87 -59.07 27.92
N LEU A 149 -24.59 -57.79 27.72
CA LEU A 149 -23.23 -57.27 27.70
C LEU A 149 -22.65 -57.44 29.10
N SER A 150 -21.69 -58.36 29.24
CA SER A 150 -21.23 -58.84 30.55
C SER A 150 -20.02 -58.09 31.07
N SER A 151 -19.11 -57.71 30.17
CA SER A 151 -17.86 -57.04 30.50
C SER A 151 -17.23 -56.41 29.27
N VAL A 152 -16.39 -55.41 29.49
CA VAL A 152 -15.50 -54.85 28.47
C VAL A 152 -14.06 -55.05 28.93
N GLU A 153 -13.22 -55.57 28.05
CA GLU A 153 -11.82 -55.87 28.31
C GLU A 153 -10.93 -54.84 27.61
N TYR A 154 -10.07 -54.19 28.39
CA TYR A 154 -9.05 -53.25 27.90
C TYR A 154 -7.67 -53.77 28.32
N GLN A 155 -6.73 -53.85 27.37
CA GLN A 155 -5.37 -54.39 27.57
C GLN A 155 -5.31 -55.75 28.31
N GLY A 156 -6.29 -56.63 28.08
CA GLY A 156 -6.34 -57.95 28.73
C GLY A 156 -6.96 -57.96 30.13
N VAL A 157 -7.53 -56.83 30.59
CA VAL A 157 -8.17 -56.70 31.91
C VAL A 157 -9.68 -56.52 31.74
N PRO A 158 -10.52 -57.45 32.23
CA PRO A 158 -11.97 -57.34 32.14
C PRO A 158 -12.54 -56.37 33.19
N HIS A 159 -13.42 -55.49 32.74
CA HIS A 159 -14.16 -54.53 33.54
C HIS A 159 -15.65 -54.91 33.54
N THR A 160 -16.29 -54.83 34.70
CA THR A 160 -17.69 -55.23 34.91
C THR A 160 -18.50 -54.07 35.43
N ALA A 161 -19.81 -54.09 35.15
CA ALA A 161 -20.69 -52.98 35.49
C ALA A 161 -20.82 -52.75 37.00
N ASP A 162 -21.00 -51.49 37.39
CA ASP A 162 -21.28 -51.07 38.75
C ASP A 162 -22.74 -51.38 39.17
N ALA A 163 -23.17 -50.86 40.33
CA ALA A 163 -24.54 -51.06 40.83
C ALA A 163 -25.64 -50.42 39.95
N ASN A 164 -25.26 -49.49 39.07
CA ASN A 164 -26.16 -48.80 38.14
C ASN A 164 -26.10 -49.39 36.73
N GLY A 165 -25.25 -50.38 36.49
CA GLY A 165 -25.09 -51.00 35.19
C GLY A 165 -24.12 -50.27 34.26
N VAL A 166 -23.23 -49.42 34.78
CA VAL A 166 -22.23 -48.68 33.99
C VAL A 166 -20.87 -49.32 34.17
N ILE A 167 -20.18 -49.60 33.06
CA ILE A 167 -18.77 -49.98 33.02
C ILE A 167 -17.98 -48.72 32.70
N THR A 168 -17.09 -48.30 33.58
CA THR A 168 -16.18 -47.17 33.33
C THR A 168 -14.75 -47.68 33.25
N ILE A 169 -14.03 -47.27 32.21
CA ILE A 169 -12.64 -47.62 31.96
C ILE A 169 -11.87 -46.32 31.74
N ASP A 170 -10.99 -46.00 32.69
CA ASP A 170 -10.02 -44.93 32.53
C ASP A 170 -8.80 -45.47 31.79
N THR A 171 -8.41 -44.80 30.71
CA THR A 171 -7.23 -45.13 29.93
C THR A 171 -6.15 -44.07 30.10
N ALA A 172 -5.08 -44.17 29.31
CA ALA A 172 -4.08 -43.11 29.26
C ALA A 172 -4.60 -41.87 28.52
N GLN A 173 -5.52 -42.04 27.55
CA GLN A 173 -5.98 -40.98 26.65
C GLN A 173 -7.36 -40.42 27.00
N GLY A 174 -8.22 -41.23 27.60
CA GLY A 174 -9.59 -40.84 27.88
C GLY A 174 -10.35 -41.85 28.73
N GLN A 175 -11.65 -41.63 28.87
CA GLN A 175 -12.55 -42.49 29.64
C GLN A 175 -13.63 -43.08 28.75
N LEU A 176 -13.79 -44.41 28.79
CA LEU A 176 -14.91 -45.11 28.17
C LEU A 176 -15.96 -45.47 29.23
N SER A 177 -17.21 -45.07 28.99
CA SER A 177 -18.40 -45.48 29.75
C SER A 177 -19.32 -46.32 28.87
N VAL A 178 -19.66 -47.54 29.31
CA VAL A 178 -20.57 -48.47 28.60
C VAL A 178 -21.76 -48.85 29.47
N TYR A 179 -22.96 -48.72 28.93
CA TYR A 179 -24.23 -48.96 29.64
C TYR A 179 -24.75 -50.38 29.37
N THR A 180 -24.69 -51.24 30.39
CA THR A 180 -25.18 -52.64 30.30
C THR A 180 -26.71 -52.78 30.45
N GLN A 181 -27.39 -51.71 30.84
CA GLN A 181 -28.84 -51.62 31.02
C GLN A 181 -29.31 -50.17 30.81
N ASP A 182 -30.62 -49.97 30.62
CA ASP A 182 -31.20 -48.62 30.49
C ASP A 182 -31.00 -47.81 31.79
N TYR A 183 -30.27 -46.70 31.71
CA TYR A 183 -29.95 -45.87 32.87
C TYR A 183 -29.70 -44.40 32.46
N ASN A 184 -30.26 -43.46 33.22
CA ASN A 184 -30.06 -42.01 33.05
C ASN A 184 -30.25 -41.44 31.62
N GLY A 185 -31.13 -42.05 30.82
CA GLY A 185 -31.38 -41.63 29.44
C GLY A 185 -30.58 -42.38 28.38
N PHE A 186 -29.59 -43.19 28.80
CA PHE A 186 -28.87 -44.13 27.95
C PHE A 186 -29.59 -45.48 27.90
N SER A 187 -29.59 -46.09 26.73
CA SER A 187 -30.11 -47.42 26.45
C SER A 187 -29.04 -48.48 26.69
N LYS A 188 -29.46 -49.72 26.92
CA LYS A 188 -28.53 -50.86 26.92
C LYS A 188 -27.70 -50.90 25.62
N GLY A 189 -26.39 -51.04 25.78
CA GLY A 189 -25.41 -51.06 24.68
C GLY A 189 -24.82 -49.69 24.36
N ASP A 190 -25.45 -48.59 24.81
CA ASP A 190 -24.90 -47.26 24.59
C ASP A 190 -23.49 -47.16 25.20
N TYR A 191 -22.60 -46.45 24.52
CA TYR A 191 -21.30 -46.07 25.05
C TYR A 191 -21.04 -44.59 24.81
N GLU A 192 -20.18 -44.04 25.67
CA GLU A 192 -19.64 -42.70 25.59
C GLU A 192 -18.14 -42.81 25.86
N TYR A 193 -17.34 -42.37 24.90
CA TYR A 193 -15.91 -42.19 25.06
C TYR A 193 -15.62 -40.70 25.11
N GLN A 194 -14.89 -40.26 26.12
CA GLN A 194 -14.41 -38.89 26.24
C GLN A 194 -12.88 -38.92 26.24
N LEU A 195 -12.28 -38.29 25.23
CA LEU A 195 -10.85 -37.99 25.23
C LEU A 195 -10.57 -36.95 26.33
N GLU A 196 -9.58 -37.20 27.16
CA GLU A 196 -9.21 -36.35 28.30
C GLU A 196 -7.75 -35.87 28.25
N SER A 197 -6.90 -36.50 27.44
CA SER A 197 -5.50 -36.09 27.24
C SER A 197 -5.06 -36.29 25.80
N SER A 198 -4.03 -35.53 25.43
CA SER A 198 -3.32 -35.61 24.17
C SER A 198 -2.29 -36.74 24.13
N SER A 199 -2.02 -37.19 22.91
CA SER A 199 -0.97 -38.13 22.56
C SER A 199 0.37 -37.40 22.40
N LEU A 200 1.46 -38.17 22.36
CA LEU A 200 2.81 -37.71 22.02
C LEU A 200 3.45 -38.72 21.06
N ALA A 201 2.63 -39.45 20.33
CA ALA A 201 3.00 -40.65 19.59
C ALA A 201 2.74 -40.52 18.09
N GLY A 202 2.22 -39.38 17.63
CA GLY A 202 1.90 -39.06 16.25
C GLY A 202 0.58 -39.65 15.75
N ASP A 203 0.25 -39.28 14.52
CA ASP A 203 -0.91 -39.73 13.73
C ASP A 203 -1.32 -41.21 13.91
N GLY A 204 -2.58 -41.42 14.31
CA GLY A 204 -3.25 -42.73 14.24
C GLY A 204 -3.13 -43.61 15.48
N VAL A 205 -3.10 -43.00 16.67
CA VAL A 205 -3.23 -43.74 17.93
C VAL A 205 -4.64 -44.34 18.01
N SER A 206 -4.74 -45.62 18.39
CA SER A 206 -6.04 -46.28 18.57
C SER A 206 -6.13 -47.02 19.90
N GLU A 207 -7.29 -46.90 20.53
CA GLU A 207 -7.66 -47.65 21.73
C GLU A 207 -8.66 -48.76 21.39
N SER A 208 -8.35 -49.98 21.80
CA SER A 208 -9.12 -51.16 21.44
C SER A 208 -9.76 -51.79 22.68
N PHE A 209 -11.09 -51.91 22.66
CA PHE A 209 -11.93 -52.41 23.75
C PHE A 209 -12.73 -53.64 23.29
N ASN A 210 -12.44 -54.80 23.87
CA ASN A 210 -13.18 -56.02 23.53
C ASN A 210 -14.41 -56.16 24.45
N TYR A 211 -15.62 -56.08 23.90
CA TYR A 211 -16.83 -56.29 24.68
C TYR A 211 -17.32 -57.73 24.54
N LEU A 212 -17.77 -58.28 25.67
CA LEU A 212 -18.23 -59.65 25.78
C LEU A 212 -19.74 -59.66 26.00
N VAL A 213 -20.45 -60.45 25.20
CA VAL A 213 -21.87 -60.74 25.40
C VAL A 213 -22.00 -62.18 25.88
N ALA A 214 -22.66 -62.36 27.01
CA ALA A 214 -22.82 -63.67 27.63
C ALA A 214 -24.26 -63.93 28.03
N ASN A 215 -24.62 -65.22 28.06
CA ASN A 215 -25.83 -65.70 28.72
C ASN A 215 -25.39 -66.44 30.00
N PRO A 216 -25.60 -65.86 31.19
CA PRO A 216 -25.16 -66.45 32.46
C PRO A 216 -25.82 -67.80 32.77
N ALA A 217 -27.01 -68.06 32.22
CA ALA A 217 -27.78 -69.28 32.46
C ALA A 217 -27.29 -70.48 31.62
N SER A 218 -26.87 -70.23 30.38
CA SER A 218 -26.36 -71.27 29.47
C SER A 218 -24.84 -71.38 29.44
N GLY A 219 -24.12 -70.34 29.88
CA GLY A 219 -22.66 -70.26 29.83
C GLY A 219 -22.10 -69.92 28.45
N PHE A 220 -22.94 -69.55 27.49
CA PHE A 220 -22.52 -69.06 26.18
C PHE A 220 -21.86 -67.68 26.31
N VAL A 221 -20.75 -67.48 25.60
CA VAL A 221 -19.98 -66.22 25.54
C VAL A 221 -19.51 -66.00 24.11
N THR A 222 -19.67 -64.79 23.61
CA THR A 222 -19.11 -64.30 22.34
C THR A 222 -18.59 -62.88 22.54
N GLN A 223 -17.77 -62.38 21.62
CA GLN A 223 -17.12 -61.07 21.75
C GLN A 223 -17.02 -60.34 20.40
N ALA A 224 -16.95 -59.02 20.46
CA ALA A 224 -16.58 -58.13 19.37
C ALA A 224 -15.73 -56.98 19.92
N ASN A 225 -15.26 -56.11 19.03
CA ASN A 225 -14.32 -55.05 19.37
C ASN A 225 -14.92 -53.66 19.09
N LEU A 226 -14.69 -52.72 20.00
CA LEU A 226 -14.80 -51.28 19.75
C LEU A 226 -13.39 -50.72 19.59
N GLU A 227 -13.13 -50.07 18.46
CA GLU A 227 -11.89 -49.35 18.18
C GLU A 227 -12.17 -47.84 18.22
N ILE A 228 -11.43 -47.11 19.05
CA ILE A 228 -11.46 -45.64 19.08
C ILE A 228 -10.17 -45.15 18.41
N SER A 229 -10.27 -44.54 17.23
CA SER A 229 -9.16 -43.81 16.61
C SER A 229 -9.07 -42.43 17.25
N ILE A 230 -7.87 -42.03 17.61
CA ILE A 230 -7.54 -40.69 18.08
C ILE A 230 -6.76 -40.06 16.94
N GLU A 231 -7.39 -39.08 16.29
CA GLU A 231 -6.75 -38.29 15.25
C GLU A 231 -6.04 -37.11 15.91
N ASP A 232 -4.76 -36.98 15.57
CA ASP A 232 -3.83 -35.98 16.09
C ASP A 232 -4.23 -34.57 15.67
N ASP A 233 -3.79 -33.55 16.42
CA ASP A 233 -3.99 -32.17 16.03
C ASP A 233 -2.71 -31.46 15.63
N ALA A 234 -2.63 -31.11 14.34
CA ALA A 234 -1.50 -30.33 13.86
C ALA A 234 -1.53 -28.88 14.40
N PRO A 235 -0.36 -28.25 14.57
CA PRO A 235 -0.27 -26.84 14.89
C PRO A 235 -0.89 -25.99 13.78
N VAL A 236 -1.59 -24.93 14.16
CA VAL A 236 -2.18 -23.95 13.23
C VAL A 236 -1.47 -22.63 13.43
N GLY A 237 -1.05 -22.02 12.34
CA GLY A 237 -0.36 -20.74 12.33
C GLY A 237 -1.18 -19.68 11.61
N HIS A 238 -1.16 -18.47 12.15
CA HIS A 238 -1.62 -17.26 11.48
C HIS A 238 -0.44 -16.28 11.41
N ASP A 239 -0.25 -15.67 10.25
CA ASP A 239 0.80 -14.67 10.05
C ASP A 239 0.62 -13.51 11.05
N LEU A 240 1.74 -12.97 11.49
CA LEU A 240 1.82 -11.85 12.42
C LEU A 240 2.26 -10.64 11.63
N SER A 241 1.56 -9.50 11.77
CA SER A 241 1.99 -8.24 11.16
C SER A 241 2.16 -7.18 12.25
N HIS A 242 3.27 -6.46 12.22
CA HIS A 242 3.62 -5.41 13.17
C HIS A 242 4.14 -4.19 12.44
N SER A 243 3.51 -3.04 12.64
CA SER A 243 4.06 -1.75 12.21
C SER A 243 4.85 -1.14 13.37
N LEU A 244 6.06 -0.66 13.09
CA LEU A 244 6.86 0.11 14.03
C LEU A 244 6.33 1.55 14.06
N GLU A 245 5.30 1.82 14.84
CA GLU A 245 4.73 3.17 14.97
C GLU A 245 5.61 4.07 15.84
N SER A 246 5.98 5.24 15.33
CA SER A 246 6.48 6.35 16.15
C SER A 246 5.33 7.00 16.92
N SER A 247 5.62 7.64 18.07
CA SER A 247 4.57 8.13 18.97
C SER A 247 3.81 9.35 18.37
N PRO A 248 2.47 9.33 18.34
CA PRO A 248 1.62 10.07 17.38
C PRO A 248 1.23 11.50 17.85
N LEU A 249 2.08 12.47 17.58
CA LEU A 249 1.71 13.89 17.52
C LEU A 249 2.31 14.44 16.23
N LEU A 250 1.58 15.28 15.49
CA LEU A 250 2.18 16.16 14.48
C LEU A 250 3.39 16.84 15.14
N VAL A 251 4.60 16.53 14.67
CA VAL A 251 5.84 17.13 15.15
C VAL A 251 6.33 18.05 14.04
N THR A 252 6.24 19.36 14.26
CA THR A 252 6.89 20.29 13.34
C THR A 252 8.39 20.25 13.61
N THR A 253 9.21 19.96 12.60
CA THR A 253 10.68 19.91 12.74
C THR A 253 11.36 21.05 12.00
N ASN A 254 12.31 21.72 12.63
CA ASN A 254 13.27 22.61 11.97
C ASN A 254 14.55 21.82 11.66
N LEU A 255 14.88 21.61 10.38
CA LEU A 255 16.14 21.03 9.91
C LEU A 255 17.13 22.11 9.47
N VAL A 256 18.28 22.21 10.15
CA VAL A 256 19.38 23.11 9.79
C VAL A 256 20.52 22.30 9.16
N LEU A 257 20.62 22.35 7.84
CA LEU A 257 21.57 21.59 7.04
C LEU A 257 22.79 22.46 6.70
N VAL A 258 23.93 22.17 7.30
CA VAL A 258 25.18 22.92 7.09
C VAL A 258 26.14 22.07 6.28
N LEU A 259 26.23 22.32 4.98
CA LEU A 259 26.94 21.47 4.03
C LEU A 259 28.23 22.11 3.52
N ASP A 260 29.34 21.39 3.67
CA ASP A 260 30.61 21.74 3.02
C ASP A 260 30.43 21.63 1.50
N THR A 261 30.64 22.74 0.80
CA THR A 261 30.64 22.84 -0.67
C THR A 261 32.05 23.15 -1.19
N SER A 262 33.07 22.92 -0.38
CA SER A 262 34.45 23.22 -0.73
C SER A 262 34.94 22.39 -1.92
N ALA A 263 36.00 22.87 -2.59
CA ALA A 263 36.59 22.14 -3.71
C ALA A 263 37.18 20.76 -3.32
N SER A 264 37.26 20.40 -2.03
CA SER A 264 37.61 19.02 -1.62
C SER A 264 36.50 18.02 -1.87
N MET A 265 35.24 18.45 -1.73
CA MET A 265 34.04 17.61 -1.87
C MET A 265 33.85 17.01 -3.27
N THR A 266 34.39 17.66 -4.31
CA THR A 266 34.27 17.20 -5.71
C THR A 266 35.53 16.51 -6.25
N ASN A 267 36.51 16.21 -5.40
CA ASN A 267 37.77 15.59 -5.84
C ASN A 267 37.65 14.08 -6.05
N GLY A 268 37.21 13.69 -7.25
CA GLY A 268 37.16 12.29 -7.69
C GLY A 268 35.87 11.57 -7.33
N GLU A 269 35.73 10.35 -7.83
CA GLU A 269 34.57 9.48 -7.60
C GLU A 269 34.81 8.62 -6.33
N HIS A 270 33.84 8.56 -5.42
CA HIS A 270 33.96 7.88 -4.12
C HIS A 270 32.86 6.86 -3.81
N GLY A 271 31.79 6.78 -4.59
CA GLY A 271 30.74 5.74 -4.53
C GLY A 271 29.80 5.87 -5.72
N ASP A 272 29.38 4.77 -6.35
CA ASP A 272 28.46 4.73 -7.52
C ASP A 272 28.75 5.70 -8.69
N GLY A 273 30.00 6.14 -8.83
CA GLY A 273 30.40 7.13 -9.84
C GLY A 273 30.15 8.59 -9.45
N LEU A 274 29.71 8.84 -8.22
CA LEU A 274 29.44 10.14 -7.63
C LEU A 274 30.60 10.65 -6.76
N ASN A 275 30.68 11.96 -6.59
CA ASN A 275 31.58 12.64 -5.66
C ASN A 275 30.94 12.89 -4.28
N TYR A 276 31.69 13.38 -3.28
CA TYR A 276 31.15 13.54 -1.93
C TYR A 276 30.03 14.58 -1.83
N LEU A 277 30.06 15.64 -2.65
CA LEU A 277 28.98 16.63 -2.67
C LEU A 277 27.70 16.01 -3.23
N GLU A 278 27.78 15.28 -4.34
CA GLU A 278 26.62 14.59 -4.94
C GLU A 278 26.02 13.54 -3.98
N ILE A 279 26.87 12.80 -3.27
CA ILE A 279 26.44 11.83 -2.25
C ILE A 279 25.77 12.55 -1.08
N ALA A 280 26.34 13.65 -0.59
CA ALA A 280 25.77 14.42 0.51
C ALA A 280 24.44 15.09 0.13
N VAL A 281 24.33 15.64 -1.08
CA VAL A 281 23.07 16.20 -1.62
C VAL A 281 22.01 15.11 -1.68
N LYS A 282 22.32 13.93 -2.23
CA LYS A 282 21.39 12.79 -2.28
C LYS A 282 20.94 12.34 -0.89
N ALA A 283 21.89 12.28 0.06
CA ALA A 283 21.62 11.84 1.41
C ALA A 283 20.78 12.84 2.22
N LEU A 284 21.03 14.13 2.03
CA LEU A 284 20.24 15.20 2.63
C LEU A 284 18.85 15.34 1.99
N SER A 285 18.72 15.08 0.68
CA SER A 285 17.41 15.07 0.00
C SER A 285 16.50 14.03 0.65
N ASN A 286 17.03 12.81 0.80
CA ASN A 286 16.32 11.74 1.48
C ASN A 286 15.98 12.08 2.95
N LEU A 287 16.88 12.73 3.69
CA LEU A 287 16.56 13.19 5.06
C LEU A 287 15.39 14.18 5.08
N ILE A 288 15.31 15.11 4.12
CA ILE A 288 14.22 16.09 4.05
C ILE A 288 12.90 15.37 3.77
N GLU A 289 12.86 14.50 2.75
CA GLU A 289 11.67 13.70 2.40
C GLU A 289 11.19 12.85 3.58
N GLN A 290 12.11 12.21 4.31
CA GLN A 290 11.75 11.40 5.49
C GLN A 290 11.30 12.24 6.69
N ALA A 291 11.79 13.47 6.79
CA ALA A 291 11.34 14.38 7.84
C ALA A 291 9.93 14.87 7.56
N ASP A 292 9.64 15.19 6.30
CA ASP A 292 8.33 15.59 5.80
C ASP A 292 7.31 14.48 5.96
N ALA A 293 7.59 13.24 5.51
CA ALA A 293 6.68 12.11 5.71
C ALA A 293 6.32 11.86 7.20
N ALA A 294 7.17 12.28 8.14
CA ALA A 294 6.92 12.18 9.57
C ALA A 294 6.10 13.36 10.16
N GLY A 295 5.87 14.41 9.38
CA GLY A 295 5.15 15.65 9.69
C GLY A 295 5.87 16.90 9.18
N ASN A 296 5.21 18.05 9.28
CA ASN A 296 5.72 19.33 8.75
C ASN A 296 7.21 19.61 9.00
N VAL A 297 7.96 19.86 7.93
CA VAL A 297 9.40 20.14 7.98
C VAL A 297 9.74 21.55 7.48
N ASN A 298 10.47 22.30 8.30
CA ASN A 298 11.06 23.57 7.92
C ASN A 298 12.57 23.37 7.69
N VAL A 299 13.06 23.73 6.51
CA VAL A 299 14.46 23.48 6.12
C VAL A 299 15.23 24.80 5.99
N GLN A 300 16.41 24.84 6.58
CA GLN A 300 17.42 25.84 6.31
C GLN A 300 18.68 25.16 5.76
N ILE A 301 19.15 25.61 4.59
CA ILE A 301 20.35 25.06 3.93
C ILE A 301 21.44 26.12 3.90
N VAL A 302 22.58 25.81 4.52
CA VAL A 302 23.77 26.66 4.59
C VAL A 302 24.93 25.94 3.91
N GLY A 303 25.17 26.29 2.64
CA GLY A 303 26.32 25.83 1.87
C GLY A 303 27.55 26.70 2.17
N PHE A 304 28.69 26.08 2.51
CA PHE A 304 29.90 26.84 2.86
C PHE A 304 31.16 26.36 2.15
N SER A 305 32.03 27.32 1.83
CA SER A 305 33.39 27.11 1.33
C SER A 305 34.35 28.19 1.86
N ASP A 306 34.94 29.04 1.01
CA ASP A 306 35.59 30.30 1.44
C ASP A 306 34.60 31.48 1.49
N SER A 307 33.33 31.19 1.17
CA SER A 307 32.15 32.05 1.30
C SER A 307 30.96 31.21 1.79
N VAL A 308 29.85 31.86 2.14
CA VAL A 308 28.62 31.18 2.58
C VAL A 308 27.47 31.59 1.66
N ILE A 309 26.62 30.62 1.34
CA ILE A 309 25.30 30.80 0.74
C ILE A 309 24.26 30.16 1.67
N SER A 310 23.09 30.77 1.77
CA SER A 310 22.05 30.41 2.72
C SER A 310 20.70 30.53 2.04
N SER A 311 19.86 29.49 2.14
CA SER A 311 18.50 29.51 1.58
C SER A 311 17.57 30.44 2.36
N GLY A 312 17.96 30.84 3.58
CA GLY A 312 17.00 31.34 4.56
C GLY A 312 16.24 30.18 5.19
N TRP A 313 15.01 30.43 5.63
CA TRP A 313 14.10 29.38 6.07
C TRP A 313 13.09 29.11 4.96
N ILE A 314 12.99 27.85 4.57
CA ILE A 314 11.97 27.31 3.69
C ILE A 314 11.01 26.57 4.61
N SER A 315 9.76 27.00 4.67
CA SER A 315 8.78 26.49 5.62
C SER A 315 7.81 25.57 4.92
N ASP A 316 7.80 24.30 5.33
CA ASP A 316 6.85 23.29 4.86
C ASP A 316 6.77 23.23 3.34
N ASN A 317 7.96 23.27 2.71
CA ASN A 317 8.09 23.27 1.26
C ASN A 317 9.35 22.48 0.92
N VAL A 318 9.16 21.16 0.82
CA VAL A 318 10.23 20.21 0.50
C VAL A 318 10.79 20.48 -0.88
N GLU A 319 9.94 20.79 -1.86
CA GLU A 319 10.35 21.04 -3.24
C GLU A 319 11.40 22.16 -3.33
N ASP A 320 11.12 23.33 -2.76
CA ASP A 320 12.06 24.46 -2.73
C ASP A 320 13.35 24.10 -2.00
N ALA A 321 13.26 23.29 -0.94
CA ALA A 321 14.43 22.84 -0.19
C ALA A 321 15.30 21.90 -1.02
N LEU A 322 14.71 20.93 -1.71
CA LEU A 322 15.39 20.01 -2.62
C LEU A 322 16.02 20.74 -3.79
N SER A 323 15.27 21.64 -4.44
CA SER A 323 15.76 22.46 -5.55
C SER A 323 16.99 23.29 -5.15
N TYR A 324 16.89 23.99 -4.01
CA TYR A 324 18.02 24.76 -3.49
C TYR A 324 19.24 23.88 -3.18
N LEU A 325 19.01 22.68 -2.62
CA LEU A 325 20.07 21.73 -2.29
C LEU A 325 20.80 21.21 -3.53
N GLN A 326 20.06 20.91 -4.60
CA GLN A 326 20.59 20.41 -5.87
C GLN A 326 21.39 21.49 -6.64
N ASP A 327 21.01 22.76 -6.49
CA ASP A 327 21.68 23.90 -7.12
C ASP A 327 23.03 24.29 -6.47
N LEU A 328 23.39 23.66 -5.35
CA LEU A 328 24.65 23.95 -4.65
C LEU A 328 25.86 23.60 -5.52
N SER A 329 26.69 24.62 -5.78
CA SER A 329 27.92 24.46 -6.56
C SER A 329 29.17 24.43 -5.68
N SER A 330 30.13 23.57 -6.05
CA SER A 330 31.39 23.47 -5.29
C SER A 330 32.42 24.57 -5.65
N GLY A 331 33.17 25.05 -4.66
CA GLY A 331 34.23 26.05 -4.87
C GLY A 331 35.07 26.32 -3.64
N GLY A 332 36.08 27.19 -3.71
CA GLY A 332 36.72 27.74 -2.52
C GLY A 332 37.49 26.78 -1.60
N GLY A 333 37.71 27.23 -0.37
CA GLY A 333 38.35 26.50 0.74
C GLY A 333 37.31 26.00 1.76
N THR A 334 37.74 25.50 2.92
CA THR A 334 36.84 24.97 3.97
C THR A 334 36.89 25.91 5.18
N HIS A 335 35.88 26.77 5.37
CA HIS A 335 35.83 27.77 6.45
C HIS A 335 34.61 27.56 7.36
N TYR A 336 34.83 27.02 8.56
CA TYR A 336 33.75 26.74 9.51
C TYR A 336 33.26 28.01 10.20
N ASP A 337 34.16 28.94 10.51
CA ASP A 337 33.86 30.20 11.21
C ASP A 337 32.74 31.01 10.55
N ILE A 338 32.75 31.12 9.22
CA ILE A 338 31.72 31.86 8.47
C ILE A 338 30.39 31.09 8.41
N ALA A 339 30.41 29.77 8.30
CA ALA A 339 29.21 28.93 8.26
C ALA A 339 28.46 29.00 9.59
N LEU A 340 29.19 28.84 10.71
CA LEU A 340 28.60 28.91 12.05
C LEU A 340 28.02 30.31 12.36
N ASN A 341 28.67 31.37 11.88
CA ASN A 341 28.14 32.73 12.03
C ASN A 341 26.85 32.95 11.24
N GLU A 342 26.72 32.36 10.05
CA GLU A 342 25.48 32.41 9.26
C GLU A 342 24.33 31.74 10.02
N VAL A 343 24.54 30.51 10.51
CA VAL A 343 23.55 29.76 11.29
C VAL A 343 23.12 30.51 12.56
N ILE A 344 24.07 31.09 13.30
CA ILE A 344 23.75 31.93 14.47
C ILE A 344 22.87 33.11 14.04
N SER A 345 23.18 33.74 12.91
CA SER A 345 22.47 34.93 12.46
C SER A 345 21.05 34.63 11.96
N SER A 346 20.84 33.50 11.29
CA SER A 346 19.53 33.09 10.79
C SER A 346 18.62 32.59 11.90
N SER A 347 19.14 31.80 12.83
CA SER A 347 18.38 31.22 13.95
C SER A 347 18.00 32.28 15.01
N THR A 348 18.79 33.36 15.12
CA THR A 348 18.45 34.47 16.03
C THR A 348 17.63 35.58 15.35
N SER A 349 17.30 35.41 14.07
CA SER A 349 16.44 36.32 13.33
C SER A 349 14.97 36.13 13.72
N ALA A 350 14.12 37.12 13.44
CA ALA A 350 12.67 37.00 13.66
C ALA A 350 11.97 36.12 12.60
N GLN A 351 12.73 35.43 11.75
CA GLN A 351 12.25 34.66 10.60
C GLN A 351 12.39 33.14 10.79
N GLN A 352 12.93 32.66 11.93
CA GLN A 352 12.91 31.22 12.22
C GLN A 352 11.46 30.76 12.49
N PRO A 353 10.99 29.72 11.79
CA PRO A 353 9.68 29.11 12.05
C PRO A 353 9.61 28.48 13.44
N ASP A 354 8.41 28.52 14.03
CA ASP A 354 8.13 27.79 15.26
C ASP A 354 8.12 26.29 14.94
N ALA A 355 8.80 25.48 15.75
CA ALA A 355 8.85 24.02 15.60
C ALA A 355 8.91 23.34 16.97
N ASP A 356 8.51 22.07 17.04
CA ASP A 356 8.62 21.25 18.25
C ASP A 356 10.06 20.82 18.52
N ASN A 357 10.82 20.52 17.45
CA ASN A 357 12.24 20.17 17.51
C ASN A 357 13.05 20.97 16.49
N THR A 358 14.30 21.31 16.83
CA THR A 358 15.28 21.89 15.91
C THR A 358 16.55 21.05 15.87
N LEU A 359 16.84 20.45 14.72
CA LEU A 359 17.98 19.57 14.49
C LEU A 359 18.99 20.22 13.54
N LEU A 360 20.28 20.08 13.84
CA LEU A 360 21.36 20.62 13.00
C LEU A 360 22.26 19.50 12.51
N TYR A 361 22.50 19.46 11.20
CA TYR A 361 23.41 18.51 10.54
C TYR A 361 24.58 19.26 9.91
N PHE A 362 25.77 19.15 10.52
CA PHE A 362 27.00 19.75 9.99
C PHE A 362 27.82 18.70 9.24
N ILE A 363 27.89 18.79 7.92
CA ILE A 363 28.50 17.78 7.04
C ILE A 363 29.76 18.35 6.38
N SER A 364 30.89 17.64 6.49
CA SER A 364 32.18 18.06 5.91
C SER A 364 33.11 16.89 5.59
N ASP A 365 33.97 17.03 4.56
CA ASP A 365 34.98 16.03 4.19
C ASP A 365 36.38 16.25 4.81
N GLY A 366 36.58 17.31 5.58
CA GLY A 366 37.94 17.70 5.97
C GLY A 366 38.10 18.71 7.11
N GLU A 367 39.36 18.92 7.52
CA GLU A 367 39.71 19.99 8.47
C GLU A 367 39.55 21.37 7.82
N PRO A 368 39.08 22.39 8.58
CA PRO A 368 39.04 23.75 8.10
C PRO A 368 40.44 24.24 7.72
N ASN A 369 40.50 25.11 6.72
CA ASN A 369 41.75 25.73 6.33
C ASN A 369 42.38 26.53 7.49
N PHE A 370 43.70 26.65 7.49
CA PHE A 370 44.44 27.22 8.63
C PHE A 370 43.92 28.62 9.03
N GLY A 371 43.34 28.70 10.23
CA GLY A 371 42.81 29.94 10.79
C GLY A 371 41.34 30.22 10.48
N TYR A 372 40.61 29.23 9.95
CA TYR A 372 39.18 29.31 9.59
C TYR A 372 38.35 28.19 10.25
N GLY A 373 38.85 27.63 11.36
CA GLY A 373 38.05 26.81 12.28
C GLY A 373 37.32 27.69 13.29
N ILE A 374 36.71 27.11 14.32
CA ILE A 374 36.01 27.89 15.35
C ILE A 374 37.00 28.79 16.11
N ASP A 375 36.87 30.11 15.93
CA ASP A 375 37.78 31.10 16.51
C ASP A 375 37.05 32.32 17.10
N ASP A 376 37.80 33.31 17.59
CA ASP A 376 37.23 34.50 18.25
C ASP A 376 36.26 35.33 17.38
N THR A 377 36.11 35.03 16.08
CA THR A 377 35.14 35.67 15.17
C THR A 377 33.73 35.09 15.28
N VAL A 378 33.57 33.89 15.82
CA VAL A 378 32.25 33.32 16.16
C VAL A 378 31.79 33.94 17.47
N GLU A 379 30.69 34.70 17.44
CA GLU A 379 30.20 35.47 18.60
C GLU A 379 28.70 35.21 18.85
N TYR A 380 28.34 34.89 20.09
CA TYR A 380 26.95 34.74 20.53
C TYR A 380 26.81 35.17 21.99
N ASN A 381 25.77 35.95 22.30
CA ASN A 381 25.46 36.46 23.65
C ASN A 381 26.62 37.09 24.45
N GLY A 382 27.66 37.60 23.75
CA GLY A 382 28.84 38.22 24.35
C GLY A 382 29.98 37.26 24.74
N SER A 383 29.81 35.96 24.44
CA SER A 383 30.86 34.94 24.39
C SER A 383 31.53 34.93 23.00
N ASN A 384 32.68 34.25 22.86
CA ASN A 384 33.37 34.10 21.58
C ASN A 384 34.02 32.72 21.39
N GLY A 385 34.27 32.33 20.13
CA GLY A 385 34.83 31.03 19.76
C GLY A 385 33.95 29.86 20.16
N LEU A 386 34.56 28.72 20.51
CA LEU A 386 33.83 27.52 20.89
C LEU A 386 32.81 27.75 22.01
N ALA A 387 33.14 28.62 22.98
CA ALA A 387 32.21 28.94 24.06
C ALA A 387 30.97 29.73 23.59
N ALA A 388 31.06 30.48 22.48
CA ALA A 388 29.89 31.10 21.86
C ALA A 388 29.04 30.07 21.13
N TRP A 389 29.67 29.17 20.37
CA TRP A 389 28.96 28.12 19.65
C TRP A 389 28.22 27.17 20.60
N ASP A 390 28.89 26.70 21.66
CA ASP A 390 28.28 25.84 22.69
C ASP A 390 27.05 26.51 23.34
N GLU A 391 27.14 27.82 23.63
CA GLU A 391 26.03 28.59 24.21
C GLU A 391 24.88 28.79 23.21
N PHE A 392 25.19 28.93 21.92
CA PHE A 392 24.18 29.04 20.86
C PHE A 392 23.39 27.75 20.67
N VAL A 393 24.08 26.62 20.53
CA VAL A 393 23.45 25.30 20.35
C VAL A 393 22.54 25.01 21.55
N GLN A 394 23.01 25.19 22.78
CA GLN A 394 22.20 24.99 23.98
C GLN A 394 20.94 25.85 24.07
N ASP A 395 20.96 27.05 23.48
CA ASP A 395 19.86 28.00 23.57
C ASP A 395 18.81 27.79 22.47
N ASN A 396 19.18 27.24 21.29
CA ASN A 396 18.34 27.29 20.08
C ASN A 396 18.24 25.97 19.29
N ILE A 397 19.06 24.98 19.57
CA ILE A 397 19.14 23.72 18.80
C ILE A 397 18.96 22.54 19.79
N ASP A 398 18.01 21.66 19.51
CA ASP A 398 17.76 20.48 20.35
C ASP A 398 18.90 19.46 20.20
N THR A 399 19.29 19.16 18.97
CA THR A 399 20.41 18.26 18.67
C THR A 399 21.26 18.78 17.50
N SER A 400 22.59 18.69 17.63
CA SER A 400 23.55 19.10 16.59
C SER A 400 24.53 17.96 16.31
N TYR A 401 24.55 17.48 15.07
CA TYR A 401 25.39 16.40 14.58
C TYR A 401 26.59 16.92 13.77
N GLY A 402 27.78 16.39 14.06
CA GLY A 402 29.01 16.65 13.30
C GLY A 402 29.40 15.42 12.46
N ILE A 403 29.09 15.45 11.17
CA ILE A 403 29.19 14.29 10.28
C ILE A 403 30.36 14.46 9.33
N GLY A 404 31.28 13.50 9.41
CA GLY A 404 32.49 13.45 8.59
C GLY A 404 32.35 12.50 7.42
N ILE A 405 32.64 12.98 6.22
CA ILE A 405 32.71 12.13 5.02
C ILE A 405 34.18 11.77 4.72
N GLY A 406 34.46 10.48 4.54
CA GLY A 406 35.76 10.01 4.04
C GLY A 406 36.93 10.09 5.04
N GLN A 407 37.75 11.15 4.98
CA GLN A 407 38.96 11.31 5.83
C GLN A 407 38.87 12.56 6.73
N ALA A 408 37.66 13.02 7.03
CA ALA A 408 37.42 14.13 7.94
C ALA A 408 38.06 13.90 9.34
N ASP A 409 38.42 14.98 10.02
CA ASP A 409 38.96 14.89 11.38
C ASP A 409 37.82 14.96 12.41
N LEU A 410 37.56 13.82 13.05
CA LEU A 410 36.54 13.68 14.08
C LEU A 410 36.74 14.64 15.26
N ASP A 411 37.99 14.99 15.61
CA ASP A 411 38.25 15.92 16.72
C ASP A 411 37.74 17.33 16.40
N VAL A 412 37.70 17.73 15.13
CA VAL A 412 37.16 19.03 14.70
C VAL A 412 35.64 19.01 14.60
N LEU A 413 35.05 17.90 14.14
CA LEU A 413 33.59 17.75 14.06
C LEU A 413 32.93 17.72 15.44
N LYS A 414 33.63 17.22 16.46
CA LYS A 414 33.19 17.30 17.86
C LYS A 414 33.03 18.73 18.38
N ASP A 415 33.72 19.69 17.78
CA ASP A 415 33.61 21.10 18.18
C ASP A 415 32.34 21.77 17.60
N VAL A 416 31.68 21.18 16.60
CA VAL A 416 30.42 21.69 16.01
C VAL A 416 29.16 20.96 16.51
N ALA A 417 29.29 19.74 17.05
CA ALA A 417 28.20 18.92 17.59
C ALA A 417 27.72 19.36 19.01
N SER A 418 26.58 18.83 19.49
CA SER A 418 25.96 19.16 20.80
C SER A 418 26.78 18.70 22.04
N GLU A 419 26.45 19.27 23.22
CA GLU A 419 27.23 19.27 24.49
C GLU A 419 28.15 18.04 24.78
N SER A 420 29.42 18.34 25.12
CA SER A 420 30.36 17.48 25.86
C SER A 420 30.85 16.19 25.18
N ALA A 421 31.28 16.26 23.90
CA ALA A 421 32.35 15.44 23.33
C ALA A 421 32.26 13.92 23.62
N THR A 422 31.08 13.33 23.46
CA THR A 422 30.94 11.88 23.28
C THR A 422 31.07 11.56 21.79
N ASP A 423 31.49 10.34 21.45
CA ASP A 423 31.59 9.86 20.06
C ASP A 423 30.18 9.59 19.44
N GLU A 424 29.12 10.16 20.02
CA GLU A 424 27.71 9.86 19.72
C GLU A 424 27.11 10.87 18.74
N PHE A 425 27.36 12.17 18.95
CA PHE A 425 26.86 13.25 18.08
C PHE A 425 27.89 13.70 17.03
N ALA A 426 29.05 13.06 16.98
CA ALA A 426 30.03 13.27 15.94
C ALA A 426 30.64 11.94 15.53
N PHE A 427 30.63 11.64 14.24
CA PHE A 427 31.11 10.38 13.69
C PHE A 427 31.59 10.57 12.24
N ILE A 428 32.34 9.58 11.74
CA ILE A 428 32.78 9.51 10.34
C ILE A 428 32.03 8.37 9.69
N VAL A 429 31.46 8.63 8.53
CA VAL A 429 30.80 7.61 7.71
C VAL A 429 31.89 6.76 7.04
N ASP A 430 31.97 5.48 7.42
CA ASP A 430 33.00 4.54 6.99
C ASP A 430 32.84 4.12 5.50
N ASP A 431 31.60 3.99 5.02
CA ASP A 431 31.24 3.83 3.61
C ASP A 431 30.27 4.94 3.19
N VAL A 432 30.67 5.76 2.24
CA VAL A 432 29.92 6.98 1.88
C VAL A 432 28.56 6.69 1.25
N THR A 433 28.33 5.45 0.80
CA THR A 433 27.00 5.00 0.35
C THR A 433 26.00 4.90 1.50
N ASP A 434 26.47 4.82 2.76
CA ASP A 434 25.63 4.67 3.95
C ASP A 434 25.26 6.02 4.57
N LEU A 435 25.66 7.14 3.95
CA LEU A 435 25.43 8.49 4.50
C LEU A 435 23.93 8.81 4.63
N SER A 436 23.12 8.44 3.63
CA SER A 436 21.66 8.65 3.67
C SER A 436 21.06 7.96 4.89
N SER A 437 21.38 6.67 5.05
CA SER A 437 20.95 5.90 6.20
C SER A 437 21.35 6.56 7.51
N THR A 438 22.63 6.93 7.65
CA THR A 438 23.16 7.53 8.88
C THR A 438 22.44 8.83 9.27
N LEU A 439 22.07 9.66 8.30
CA LEU A 439 21.32 10.90 8.55
C LEU A 439 19.90 10.63 9.04
N VAL A 440 19.23 9.65 8.45
CA VAL A 440 17.87 9.25 8.85
C VAL A 440 17.89 8.58 10.24
N GLU A 441 18.90 7.78 10.60
CA GLU A 441 19.00 7.20 11.97
C GLU A 441 19.03 8.28 13.04
N SER A 442 19.80 9.35 12.80
CA SER A 442 19.90 10.47 13.74
C SER A 442 18.58 11.24 13.90
N TYR A 443 17.66 11.13 12.94
CA TYR A 443 16.34 11.72 13.03
C TYR A 443 15.37 10.84 13.86
N LEU A 444 15.51 9.50 13.80
CA LEU A 444 14.49 8.55 14.23
C LEU A 444 14.90 7.71 15.45
N GLU A 445 14.64 8.18 16.68
CA GLU A 445 14.70 7.33 17.88
C GLU A 445 13.38 6.52 18.04
N ALA A 446 13.24 5.39 17.35
CA ALA A 446 12.10 4.46 17.56
C ALA A 446 12.55 3.15 18.24
N GLU A 447 12.18 2.96 19.51
CA GLU A 447 12.31 1.68 20.22
C GLU A 447 10.96 0.93 20.18
N VAL A 448 10.89 -0.22 19.51
CA VAL A 448 9.71 -1.09 19.57
C VAL A 448 9.95 -2.28 20.50
N ASP A 449 9.28 -2.29 21.65
CA ASP A 449 9.23 -3.46 22.55
C ASP A 449 8.05 -4.37 22.16
N ALA A 450 8.18 -5.10 21.06
CA ALA A 450 7.22 -6.15 20.71
C ALA A 450 7.48 -7.40 21.58
N SER A 451 7.08 -7.37 22.86
CA SER A 451 7.16 -8.53 23.75
C SER A 451 5.95 -9.47 23.60
N LEU A 452 5.85 -10.14 22.44
CA LEU A 452 4.81 -11.15 22.18
C LEU A 452 5.37 -12.58 22.18
N GLY A 453 4.49 -13.54 22.49
CA GLY A 453 4.82 -14.97 22.45
C GLY A 453 4.27 -15.61 21.18
N LEU A 454 5.13 -16.24 20.39
CA LEU A 454 4.77 -17.00 19.18
C LEU A 454 3.93 -18.24 19.49
N LEU A 455 4.10 -18.82 20.68
CA LEU A 455 3.39 -20.03 21.11
C LEU A 455 2.30 -19.62 22.08
N GLN A 456 1.04 -19.67 21.64
CA GLN A 456 -0.10 -19.29 22.47
C GLN A 456 -1.13 -20.42 22.57
N THR A 457 -1.86 -20.43 23.69
CA THR A 457 -2.85 -21.48 24.00
C THR A 457 -4.27 -21.12 23.53
N ALA A 458 -4.49 -19.88 23.08
CA ALA A 458 -5.71 -19.40 22.43
C ALA A 458 -5.45 -17.97 21.90
N SER A 459 -5.25 -17.80 20.58
CA SER A 459 -4.98 -16.49 19.95
C SER A 459 -5.54 -16.45 18.53
N THR A 460 -5.79 -15.25 18.01
CA THR A 460 -6.03 -14.99 16.57
C THR A 460 -4.72 -14.88 15.78
N ASP A 461 -3.60 -14.58 16.46
CA ASP A 461 -2.31 -14.29 15.84
C ASP A 461 -1.21 -15.20 16.43
N GLY A 462 -0.24 -15.64 15.61
CA GLY A 462 0.83 -16.57 16.01
C GLY A 462 0.46 -18.05 15.87
N PHE A 463 1.08 -18.92 16.67
CA PHE A 463 0.83 -20.37 16.61
C PHE A 463 -0.11 -20.85 17.73
N MET A 464 -1.12 -21.62 17.32
CA MET A 464 -1.83 -22.57 18.17
C MET A 464 -1.14 -23.92 18.03
N VAL A 465 -0.34 -24.30 19.01
CA VAL A 465 0.47 -25.53 19.00
C VAL A 465 -0.30 -26.82 19.22
N GLY A 466 -1.62 -26.75 19.44
CA GLY A 466 -2.42 -27.93 19.71
C GLY A 466 -2.33 -28.42 21.15
N ALA A 467 -2.95 -29.57 21.41
CA ALA A 467 -3.20 -30.06 22.76
C ALA A 467 -1.98 -30.68 23.45
N ASP A 468 -0.89 -30.94 22.73
CA ASP A 468 0.32 -31.60 23.21
C ASP A 468 1.50 -30.64 23.49
N ASP A 469 1.32 -29.34 23.25
CA ASP A 469 2.35 -28.26 23.31
C ASP A 469 3.43 -28.39 22.21
N GLY A 470 4.19 -27.31 21.97
CA GLY A 470 5.23 -27.31 20.93
C GLY A 470 6.41 -26.38 21.21
N TYR A 471 7.30 -26.28 20.23
CA TYR A 471 8.47 -25.41 20.27
C TYR A 471 8.79 -24.84 18.89
N VAL A 472 9.47 -23.69 18.83
CA VAL A 472 9.98 -23.16 17.56
C VAL A 472 11.14 -24.04 17.11
N SER A 473 11.00 -24.72 15.97
CA SER A 473 12.00 -25.67 15.46
C SER A 473 12.94 -25.02 14.45
N ALA A 474 12.48 -23.98 13.76
CA ALA A 474 13.31 -23.17 12.88
C ALA A 474 12.80 -21.73 12.80
N ILE A 475 13.73 -20.80 12.58
CA ILE A 475 13.44 -19.44 12.14
C ILE A 475 14.39 -19.10 10.99
N THR A 476 13.89 -18.47 9.94
CA THR A 476 14.69 -18.03 8.79
C THR A 476 14.64 -16.53 8.70
N VAL A 477 15.81 -15.90 8.75
CA VAL A 477 16.02 -14.45 8.64
C VAL A 477 17.09 -14.26 7.56
N ASP A 478 16.82 -13.43 6.55
CA ASP A 478 17.73 -13.15 5.42
C ASP A 478 18.31 -14.40 4.75
N ASP A 479 17.45 -15.36 4.39
CA ASP A 479 17.83 -16.68 3.84
C ASP A 479 18.70 -17.55 4.77
N VAL A 480 18.94 -17.14 6.02
CA VAL A 480 19.68 -17.91 7.02
C VAL A 480 18.73 -18.58 8.00
N THR A 481 18.67 -19.92 7.96
CA THR A 481 17.84 -20.71 8.88
C THR A 481 18.59 -21.07 10.16
N TYR A 482 18.03 -20.69 11.30
CA TYR A 482 18.44 -21.08 12.65
C TYR A 482 17.50 -22.17 13.16
N SER A 483 18.02 -23.39 13.33
CA SER A 483 17.24 -24.55 13.76
C SER A 483 17.48 -24.91 15.24
N TYR A 484 16.42 -25.31 15.94
CA TYR A 484 16.48 -25.82 17.30
C TYR A 484 16.01 -27.28 17.35
N ASP A 485 16.86 -28.18 17.87
CA ASP A 485 16.51 -29.56 18.18
C ASP A 485 16.59 -29.80 19.69
N PRO A 486 15.45 -30.00 20.39
CA PRO A 486 15.41 -30.21 21.83
C PRO A 486 16.17 -31.48 22.27
N SER A 487 16.43 -32.41 21.34
CA SER A 487 17.18 -33.66 21.57
C SER A 487 18.69 -33.45 21.65
N ALA A 488 19.22 -32.35 21.10
CA ALA A 488 20.64 -32.21 20.76
C ALA A 488 21.43 -31.17 21.58
N VAL A 489 20.80 -30.34 22.44
CA VAL A 489 21.42 -29.06 22.85
C VAL A 489 21.35 -28.71 24.36
N PRO A 490 22.40 -28.10 24.98
CA PRO A 490 22.38 -27.59 26.36
C PRO A 490 21.53 -26.31 26.56
N GLU A 491 21.21 -26.01 27.81
CA GLU A 491 20.34 -24.90 28.28
C GLU A 491 20.74 -23.47 27.85
N GLN A 492 21.89 -23.27 27.18
CA GLN A 492 22.42 -21.98 26.73
C GLN A 492 22.02 -21.58 25.28
N GLU A 493 21.54 -22.50 24.45
CA GLU A 493 21.16 -22.22 23.04
C GLU A 493 19.64 -22.08 22.87
N LYS A 494 18.90 -21.86 23.97
CA LYS A 494 17.45 -21.64 23.95
C LYS A 494 17.06 -20.24 23.49
N ASN A 495 17.99 -19.28 23.59
CA ASN A 495 17.79 -17.92 23.10
C ASN A 495 18.76 -17.68 21.94
N VAL A 496 18.28 -17.05 20.87
CA VAL A 496 19.09 -16.57 19.77
C VAL A 496 18.91 -15.06 19.66
N SER A 497 19.99 -14.38 19.32
CA SER A 497 20.00 -12.97 18.92
C SER A 497 20.46 -12.98 17.47
N ILE A 498 19.59 -12.53 16.58
CA ILE A 498 19.78 -12.51 15.14
C ILE A 498 19.75 -11.05 14.73
N THR A 499 20.78 -10.61 14.04
CA THR A 499 20.76 -9.31 13.36
C THR A 499 20.22 -9.54 11.95
N THR A 500 19.26 -8.74 11.53
CA THR A 500 18.59 -8.81 10.24
C THR A 500 19.31 -7.94 9.20
N ALA A 501 18.94 -8.06 7.94
CA ALA A 501 19.51 -7.26 6.85
C ALA A 501 19.18 -5.77 7.00
N LEU A 502 18.02 -5.43 7.58
CA LEU A 502 17.65 -4.04 7.88
C LEU A 502 18.29 -3.50 9.17
N GLY A 503 19.25 -4.22 9.75
CA GLY A 503 19.97 -3.78 10.96
C GLY A 503 19.27 -4.13 12.28
N GLY A 504 18.05 -4.64 12.24
CA GLY A 504 17.29 -5.01 13.42
C GLY A 504 17.84 -6.22 14.17
N VAL A 505 17.66 -6.25 15.49
CA VAL A 505 18.07 -7.31 16.39
C VAL A 505 16.83 -8.06 16.89
N LEU A 506 16.57 -9.21 16.27
CA LEU A 506 15.59 -10.17 16.76
C LEU A 506 16.18 -11.02 17.89
N LEU A 507 15.59 -10.91 19.09
CA LEU A 507 15.80 -11.82 20.20
C LEU A 507 14.67 -12.84 20.23
N LEU A 508 14.97 -14.15 20.13
CA LEU A 508 13.97 -15.22 20.17
C LEU A 508 14.34 -16.30 21.19
N ASN A 509 13.35 -16.80 21.93
CA ASN A 509 13.44 -18.02 22.71
C ASN A 509 12.72 -19.20 22.03
N PHE A 510 13.48 -20.20 21.58
CA PHE A 510 12.93 -21.35 20.85
C PHE A 510 11.97 -22.24 21.68
N VAL A 511 12.06 -22.20 23.01
CA VAL A 511 11.22 -23.04 23.89
C VAL A 511 9.92 -22.35 24.28
N THR A 512 9.96 -21.04 24.56
CA THR A 512 8.77 -20.29 24.97
C THR A 512 8.10 -19.57 23.81
N GLY A 513 8.75 -19.48 22.65
CA GLY A 513 8.33 -18.63 21.53
C GLY A 513 8.35 -17.15 21.86
N ALA A 514 8.91 -16.73 23.00
CA ALA A 514 8.99 -15.31 23.34
C ALA A 514 10.01 -14.67 22.43
N TYR A 515 9.62 -13.59 21.75
CA TYR A 515 10.53 -12.80 20.96
C TYR A 515 10.41 -11.31 21.31
N SER A 516 11.44 -10.56 20.93
CA SER A 516 11.44 -9.12 20.84
C SER A 516 12.28 -8.74 19.63
N TYR A 517 11.92 -7.65 18.96
CA TYR A 517 12.65 -7.13 17.82
C TYR A 517 13.01 -5.69 18.11
N GLU A 518 14.29 -5.37 18.09
CA GLU A 518 14.80 -4.02 18.35
C GLU A 518 15.47 -3.54 17.08
N LEU A 519 14.93 -2.51 16.44
CA LEU A 519 15.50 -1.97 15.21
C LEU A 519 16.39 -0.78 15.58
N ASP A 520 17.71 -0.96 15.51
CA ASP A 520 18.69 0.14 15.52
C ASP A 520 18.78 0.58 14.07
N VAL A 521 17.91 1.52 13.71
CA VAL A 521 17.61 1.78 12.31
C VAL A 521 18.76 2.53 11.69
N GLY A 522 19.50 1.85 10.83
CA GLY A 522 19.72 2.45 9.54
C GLY A 522 20.31 1.57 8.48
N GLY A 523 20.12 2.10 7.28
CA GLY A 523 20.20 1.41 6.02
C GLY A 523 18.96 1.72 5.21
N ASP A 524 19.09 1.54 3.91
CA ASP A 524 18.13 1.46 2.80
C ASP A 524 16.86 0.58 3.01
N GLY A 525 16.33 0.48 4.24
CA GLY A 525 15.25 -0.39 4.68
C GLY A 525 13.90 0.28 5.00
N TRP A 526 13.73 1.54 4.61
CA TRP A 526 12.58 2.36 4.99
C TRP A 526 11.42 2.16 4.00
N GLY A 527 10.20 2.01 4.51
CA GLY A 527 9.07 1.50 3.71
C GLY A 527 9.20 0.01 3.33
N GLN A 528 10.19 -0.71 3.88
CA GLN A 528 10.37 -2.13 3.60
C GLN A 528 9.68 -3.02 4.63
N GLN A 529 9.17 -4.14 4.13
CA GLN A 529 8.60 -5.19 4.94
C GLN A 529 9.65 -6.27 5.23
N GLU A 530 9.90 -6.55 6.51
CA GLU A 530 10.74 -7.66 6.92
C GLU A 530 9.90 -8.92 7.13
N ASN A 531 10.10 -9.93 6.28
CA ASN A 531 9.36 -11.19 6.32
C ASN A 531 10.18 -12.31 6.97
N ILE A 532 9.89 -12.61 8.22
CA ILE A 532 10.62 -13.59 9.02
C ILE A 532 9.80 -14.89 9.11
N ALA A 533 10.23 -15.90 8.37
CA ALA A 533 9.56 -17.20 8.37
C ALA A 533 9.91 -17.99 9.64
N VAL A 534 8.88 -18.33 10.43
CA VAL A 534 9.00 -19.13 11.64
C VAL A 534 8.35 -20.48 11.41
N THR A 535 8.99 -21.55 11.88
CA THR A 535 8.42 -22.90 11.87
C THR A 535 8.35 -23.43 13.29
N VAL A 536 7.17 -23.90 13.67
CA VAL A 536 6.91 -24.57 14.94
C VAL A 536 6.70 -26.05 14.70
N THR A 537 7.16 -26.83 15.66
CA THR A 537 6.91 -28.28 15.73
C THR A 537 6.31 -28.58 17.09
N ASP A 538 5.22 -29.34 17.10
CA ASP A 538 4.69 -29.93 18.33
C ASP A 538 5.61 -31.06 18.84
N PHE A 539 5.19 -31.81 19.85
CA PHE A 539 6.06 -32.80 20.46
C PHE A 539 6.06 -34.17 19.80
N ASP A 540 5.17 -34.44 18.85
CA ASP A 540 5.18 -35.68 18.09
C ASP A 540 5.49 -35.55 16.59
N GLY A 541 5.62 -34.31 16.12
CA GLY A 541 6.44 -33.95 14.98
C GLY A 541 5.71 -33.24 13.85
N ASP A 542 4.45 -32.86 14.01
CA ASP A 542 3.77 -32.05 13.02
C ASP A 542 4.31 -30.62 13.04
N THR A 543 4.27 -29.99 11.86
CA THR A 543 4.91 -28.70 11.64
C THR A 543 3.95 -27.72 11.02
N SER A 544 4.03 -26.46 11.47
CA SER A 544 3.36 -25.32 10.85
C SER A 544 4.34 -24.17 10.70
N SER A 545 4.10 -23.33 9.71
CA SER A 545 4.92 -22.15 9.44
C SER A 545 4.04 -20.92 9.29
N ILE A 546 4.55 -19.80 9.76
CA ILE A 546 3.96 -18.46 9.58
C ILE A 546 5.08 -17.49 9.19
N ASN A 547 4.70 -16.33 8.67
CA ASN A 547 5.56 -15.16 8.58
C ASN A 547 5.27 -14.21 9.74
N ILE A 548 6.33 -13.66 10.32
CA ILE A 548 6.27 -12.41 11.08
C ILE A 548 6.65 -11.32 10.09
N GLU A 549 5.70 -10.45 9.76
CA GLU A 549 5.86 -9.27 8.94
C GLU A 549 6.13 -8.08 9.87
N ILE A 550 7.23 -7.37 9.63
CA ILE A 550 7.59 -6.15 10.36
C ILE A 550 7.61 -5.01 9.34
N ASN A 551 6.67 -4.07 9.45
CA ASN A 551 6.56 -2.90 8.60
C ASN A 551 7.19 -1.69 9.30
N THR A 552 8.07 -0.97 8.60
CA THR A 552 8.76 0.22 9.11
C THR A 552 8.05 1.48 8.60
N VAL A 553 6.86 1.80 9.12
CA VAL A 553 6.06 2.97 8.68
C VAL A 553 6.29 4.15 9.62
N PHE A 554 6.72 5.28 9.07
CA PHE A 554 7.05 6.51 9.79
C PHE A 554 6.15 7.69 9.41
N GLU A 555 4.89 7.41 9.06
CA GLU A 555 3.96 8.43 8.60
C GLU A 555 3.36 9.22 9.77
N ALA A 556 3.20 10.53 9.58
CA ALA A 556 2.33 11.32 10.43
C ALA A 556 0.90 10.73 10.40
N VAL A 557 0.12 10.96 11.47
CA VAL A 557 -1.31 10.57 11.45
C VAL A 557 -2.05 11.28 10.32
N VAL A 558 -1.63 12.52 10.05
CA VAL A 558 -2.12 13.45 9.04
C VAL A 558 -0.97 14.43 8.80
N ASP A 559 -0.65 14.78 7.56
CA ASP A 559 0.28 15.84 7.17
C ASP A 559 -0.23 16.54 5.92
N ALA A 560 -0.43 17.85 6.01
CA ALA A 560 -0.90 18.68 4.91
C ALA A 560 0.32 19.30 4.21
N ASN A 561 0.54 18.94 2.94
CA ASN A 561 1.66 19.39 2.15
C ASN A 561 1.35 20.69 1.42
N ARG A 562 2.35 21.56 1.27
CA ARG A 562 2.11 22.85 0.63
C ARG A 562 1.81 22.66 -0.85
N ASP A 563 0.66 23.15 -1.30
CA ASP A 563 0.26 23.09 -2.70
C ASP A 563 0.75 24.28 -3.54
N VAL A 564 1.16 24.00 -4.77
CA VAL A 564 1.35 25.00 -5.82
C VAL A 564 0.26 24.80 -6.89
N ILE A 565 -0.69 25.74 -6.94
CA ILE A 565 -1.79 25.71 -7.90
C ILE A 565 -1.41 26.53 -9.14
N ILE A 566 -1.21 25.88 -10.28
CA ILE A 566 -0.97 26.55 -11.57
C ILE A 566 -2.26 26.55 -12.39
N THR A 567 -2.78 27.73 -12.74
CA THR A 567 -4.08 27.84 -13.41
C THR A 567 -4.12 28.84 -14.56
N ASN A 568 -4.90 28.54 -15.59
CA ASN A 568 -5.23 29.49 -16.66
C ASN A 568 -6.67 30.04 -16.58
N GLN A 569 -7.34 29.87 -15.44
CA GLN A 569 -8.62 30.50 -15.17
C GLN A 569 -8.46 32.03 -15.11
N ASP A 570 -9.37 32.76 -15.77
CA ASP A 570 -9.32 34.21 -15.84
C ASP A 570 -9.49 34.81 -14.42
N GLY A 571 -8.47 35.51 -13.92
CA GLY A 571 -8.49 36.16 -12.59
C GLY A 571 -9.56 37.25 -12.41
N SER A 572 -10.32 37.61 -13.46
CA SER A 572 -11.54 38.42 -13.33
C SER A 572 -12.78 37.60 -12.89
N SER A 573 -12.63 36.28 -12.77
CA SER A 573 -13.56 35.31 -12.18
C SER A 573 -12.98 34.66 -10.93
N THR A 574 -13.85 34.10 -10.11
CA THR A 574 -13.49 33.23 -8.99
C THR A 574 -12.78 31.99 -9.52
N ILE A 575 -11.59 31.72 -9.02
CA ILE A 575 -10.83 30.51 -9.33
C ILE A 575 -11.41 29.36 -8.54
N SER A 576 -11.61 28.25 -9.22
CA SER A 576 -12.19 27.04 -8.66
C SER A 576 -11.14 25.94 -8.67
N VAL A 577 -10.99 25.25 -7.54
CA VAL A 577 -10.09 24.10 -7.36
C VAL A 577 -10.83 23.02 -6.58
N PRO A 578 -10.95 21.78 -7.09
CA PRO A 578 -11.56 20.69 -6.32
C PRO A 578 -10.76 20.40 -5.04
N SER A 579 -11.43 20.12 -3.93
CA SER A 579 -10.72 19.79 -2.68
C SER A 579 -9.88 18.51 -2.83
N LEU A 580 -10.35 17.54 -3.62
CA LEU A 580 -9.61 16.30 -3.89
C LEU A 580 -8.24 16.56 -4.51
N ALA A 581 -8.11 17.60 -5.35
CA ALA A 581 -6.84 17.96 -5.97
C ALA A 581 -5.83 18.51 -4.95
N LEU A 582 -6.29 19.18 -3.89
CA LEU A 582 -5.45 19.68 -2.79
C LEU A 582 -5.12 18.60 -1.75
N LEU A 583 -5.74 17.42 -1.83
CA LEU A 583 -5.49 16.31 -0.91
C LEU A 583 -4.56 15.27 -1.51
N TRP A 584 -4.13 15.45 -2.76
CA TRP A 584 -3.53 14.38 -3.55
C TRP A 584 -2.11 14.04 -3.08
N ASN A 585 -1.32 15.07 -2.79
CA ASN A 585 0.03 14.95 -2.22
C ASN A 585 0.02 14.95 -0.67
N ASP A 586 -1.15 15.00 -0.02
CA ASP A 586 -1.27 15.00 1.44
C ASP A 586 -1.20 13.58 2.02
N THR A 587 -0.55 13.42 3.19
CA THR A 587 -0.39 12.10 3.82
C THR A 587 -1.37 11.89 4.97
N GLY A 588 -2.01 10.71 5.03
CA GLY A 588 -2.69 10.24 6.24
C GLY A 588 -3.80 9.20 6.02
N ASP A 589 -4.19 8.54 7.11
CA ASP A 589 -5.27 7.54 7.10
C ASP A 589 -6.66 8.22 6.98
N ASP A 590 -7.37 7.95 5.89
CA ASP A 590 -8.74 8.44 5.62
C ASP A 590 -8.86 9.96 5.83
N ILE A 591 -7.95 10.71 5.21
CA ILE A 591 -7.92 12.17 5.28
C ILE A 591 -9.12 12.78 4.57
N SER A 592 -9.58 13.91 5.10
CA SER A 592 -10.68 14.69 4.52
C SER A 592 -10.45 16.17 4.73
N PHE A 593 -11.04 16.97 3.86
CA PHE A 593 -10.94 18.42 3.93
C PHE A 593 -11.74 18.99 5.13
N ASP A 594 -11.10 19.76 6.03
CA ASP A 594 -11.77 20.43 7.16
C ASP A 594 -12.18 21.88 6.85
N GLY A 595 -11.34 22.63 6.12
CA GLY A 595 -11.66 24.03 5.79
C GLY A 595 -10.56 24.86 5.14
N VAL A 596 -10.91 26.11 4.81
CA VAL A 596 -10.02 27.14 4.24
C VAL A 596 -10.00 28.42 5.07
N GLY A 597 -8.89 29.15 5.02
CA GLY A 597 -8.70 30.38 5.77
C GLY A 597 -7.54 31.25 5.26
N ASN A 598 -7.30 32.34 6.01
CA ASN A 598 -6.09 33.19 5.91
C ASN A 598 -5.64 33.67 4.52
N ALA A 599 -6.55 33.73 3.54
CA ALA A 599 -6.24 34.21 2.20
C ALA A 599 -5.51 35.57 2.16
N VAL A 600 -4.45 35.60 1.36
CA VAL A 600 -3.67 36.78 0.96
C VAL A 600 -4.00 37.06 -0.51
N GLY A 601 -4.09 38.33 -0.91
CA GLY A 601 -4.41 38.69 -2.31
C GLY A 601 -5.87 38.45 -2.74
N GLY A 602 -6.74 37.99 -1.85
CA GLY A 602 -8.15 37.75 -2.15
C GLY A 602 -8.99 37.25 -0.98
N SER A 603 -10.04 36.48 -1.29
CA SER A 603 -10.85 35.77 -0.31
C SER A 603 -11.12 34.33 -0.74
N VAL A 604 -11.02 33.39 0.20
CA VAL A 604 -11.25 31.96 -0.04
C VAL A 604 -12.52 31.47 0.65
N SER A 605 -13.23 30.53 0.02
CA SER A 605 -14.37 29.81 0.61
C SER A 605 -14.61 28.48 -0.11
N GLY A 606 -15.25 27.51 0.53
CA GLY A 606 -15.50 26.21 -0.10
C GLY A 606 -15.44 25.07 0.91
N SER A 607 -15.80 23.87 0.48
CA SER A 607 -15.51 22.63 1.21
C SER A 607 -15.12 21.53 0.24
N ASP A 608 -15.95 21.31 -0.78
CA ASP A 608 -15.75 20.26 -1.79
C ASP A 608 -15.12 20.86 -3.06
N GLU A 609 -15.49 22.11 -3.36
CA GLU A 609 -14.89 22.95 -4.38
C GLU A 609 -14.44 24.25 -3.72
N ILE A 610 -13.14 24.52 -3.80
CA ILE A 610 -12.46 25.66 -3.20
C ILE A 610 -12.50 26.83 -4.18
N LEU A 611 -13.05 27.94 -3.70
CA LEU A 611 -13.31 29.14 -4.46
C LEU A 611 -12.42 30.26 -3.95
N PHE A 612 -11.43 30.65 -4.76
CA PHE A 612 -10.57 31.79 -4.51
C PHE A 612 -11.03 32.99 -5.35
N ASP A 613 -11.61 33.99 -4.70
CA ASP A 613 -11.99 35.27 -5.32
C ASP A 613 -10.82 36.24 -5.10
N SER A 614 -9.95 36.33 -6.11
CA SER A 614 -8.80 37.22 -6.04
C SER A 614 -9.24 38.69 -6.06
N ASP A 615 -8.62 39.52 -5.21
CA ASP A 615 -8.85 40.96 -5.19
C ASP A 615 -8.32 41.61 -6.48
N ASP A 616 -7.22 41.08 -7.01
CA ASP A 616 -6.50 41.63 -8.15
C ASP A 616 -6.43 40.69 -9.37
N GLY A 617 -6.76 39.41 -9.22
CA GLY A 617 -6.72 38.29 -10.19
C GLY A 617 -5.41 37.48 -10.15
N VAL A 618 -5.48 36.14 -10.32
CA VAL A 618 -4.29 35.28 -10.16
C VAL A 618 -3.28 35.38 -11.29
N GLY A 619 -2.02 35.60 -10.92
CA GLY A 619 -0.84 35.39 -11.77
C GLY A 619 -0.79 36.14 -13.08
N LEU A 620 -1.23 37.38 -13.07
CA LEU A 620 -0.54 38.39 -13.84
C LEU A 620 -0.34 39.53 -12.88
N GLY A 621 0.90 39.92 -12.58
CA GLY A 621 1.20 41.18 -11.89
C GLY A 621 0.64 42.44 -12.60
N ILE A 622 -0.23 42.28 -13.61
CA ILE A 622 -0.91 43.29 -14.41
C ILE A 622 -2.27 42.75 -14.91
N HIS A 623 -3.39 43.13 -14.25
CA HIS A 623 -4.77 42.84 -14.67
C HIS A 623 -5.48 43.97 -15.44
N ASP A 624 -6.48 43.63 -16.27
CA ASP A 624 -7.36 44.56 -17.03
C ASP A 624 -8.08 45.60 -16.11
N SER A 625 -8.26 45.28 -14.83
CA SER A 625 -8.83 46.15 -13.79
C SER A 625 -7.88 47.26 -13.32
N ASN A 626 -6.56 47.11 -13.48
CA ASN A 626 -5.58 48.18 -13.31
C ASN A 626 -5.66 49.24 -14.43
N PHE A 627 -6.45 48.97 -15.47
CA PHE A 627 -6.73 49.86 -16.58
C PHE A 627 -8.11 50.52 -16.43
N GLU A 628 -8.32 51.29 -15.35
CA GLU A 628 -9.48 52.19 -15.29
C GLU A 628 -9.43 53.17 -16.48
N THR A 629 -10.36 52.97 -17.40
CA THR A 629 -10.51 53.75 -18.63
C THR A 629 -11.05 55.15 -18.36
N GLU A 630 -10.15 56.11 -18.16
CA GLU A 630 -10.40 57.50 -18.52
C GLU A 630 -9.43 57.94 -19.64
N GLU A 631 -9.77 57.56 -20.88
CA GLU A 631 -9.35 58.16 -22.16
C GLU A 631 -7.92 58.78 -22.30
N LEU A 632 -7.16 58.22 -23.26
CA LEU A 632 -6.21 58.85 -24.22
C LEU A 632 -4.76 58.35 -24.11
N SER A 633 -4.29 57.77 -25.22
CA SER A 633 -2.89 57.73 -25.70
C SER A 633 -1.91 58.55 -24.85
N ILE A 634 -1.26 57.92 -23.88
CA ILE A 634 -0.18 58.55 -23.11
C ILE A 634 1.02 58.66 -24.05
N ILE A 635 1.35 59.90 -24.45
CA ILE A 635 2.66 60.20 -25.02
C ILE A 635 3.55 60.50 -23.84
N ALA A 636 4.38 59.52 -23.44
CA ALA A 636 5.36 59.72 -22.39
C ALA A 636 6.58 60.46 -22.96
N THR A 637 7.09 61.40 -22.17
CA THR A 637 8.36 62.09 -22.43
C THR A 637 9.39 61.66 -21.39
N ALA A 638 10.67 62.00 -21.58
CA ALA A 638 11.75 61.70 -20.63
C ALA A 638 11.52 62.24 -19.19
N GLU A 639 10.49 63.08 -18.95
CA GLU A 639 10.11 63.56 -17.61
C GLU A 639 9.09 62.64 -16.91
N ASP A 640 8.49 61.68 -17.62
CA ASP A 640 7.34 60.89 -17.17
C ASP A 640 7.68 59.43 -16.79
N VAL A 641 8.95 59.02 -16.91
CA VAL A 641 9.40 57.62 -16.81
C VAL A 641 10.70 57.51 -16.00
N SER A 642 10.91 56.38 -15.31
CA SER A 642 12.14 56.08 -14.56
C SER A 642 13.30 55.73 -15.50
N PHE A 643 14.52 55.83 -14.98
CA PHE A 643 15.74 55.48 -15.70
C PHE A 643 16.54 54.43 -14.94
N VAL A 644 17.18 53.53 -15.67
CA VAL A 644 18.11 52.51 -15.17
C VAL A 644 19.43 52.60 -15.92
N ASP A 645 20.54 52.32 -15.24
CA ASP A 645 21.87 52.33 -15.85
C ASP A 645 22.12 51.02 -16.59
N PHE A 646 22.39 51.11 -17.90
CA PHE A 646 22.80 49.98 -18.72
C PHE A 646 24.16 50.28 -19.34
N ASN A 647 25.22 49.61 -18.90
CA ASN A 647 26.58 49.79 -19.40
C ASN A 647 27.07 51.26 -19.41
N GLY A 648 26.57 52.11 -18.51
CA GLY A 648 26.90 53.53 -18.44
C GLY A 648 25.96 54.46 -19.24
N HIS A 649 24.85 53.93 -19.74
CA HIS A 649 23.80 54.65 -20.48
C HIS A 649 22.51 54.70 -19.66
N ASP A 650 21.85 55.87 -19.61
CA ASP A 650 20.56 56.04 -18.94
C ASP A 650 19.44 55.50 -19.84
N ALA A 651 18.95 54.29 -19.56
CA ALA A 651 17.85 53.67 -20.29
C ALA A 651 16.50 54.00 -19.63
N VAL A 652 15.52 54.41 -20.45
CA VAL A 652 14.13 54.58 -20.02
C VAL A 652 13.59 53.22 -19.62
N ASP A 653 13.14 53.10 -18.38
CA ASP A 653 12.66 51.85 -17.82
C ASP A 653 11.16 51.66 -18.13
N LEU A 654 10.87 50.73 -19.04
CA LEU A 654 9.50 50.29 -19.36
C LEU A 654 9.24 48.86 -18.86
N SER A 655 9.95 48.41 -17.82
CA SER A 655 9.66 47.15 -17.14
C SER A 655 8.27 47.19 -16.49
N ASP A 656 7.83 48.39 -16.07
CA ASP A 656 6.46 48.63 -15.62
C ASP A 656 5.50 48.71 -16.82
N ARG A 657 4.74 47.63 -17.06
CA ARG A 657 3.82 47.57 -18.20
C ARG A 657 2.48 48.28 -17.96
N SER A 658 2.24 48.82 -16.76
CA SER A 658 1.10 49.73 -16.51
C SER A 658 1.18 51.00 -17.35
N LEU A 659 2.36 51.31 -17.89
CA LEU A 659 2.58 52.40 -18.84
C LEU A 659 1.93 52.13 -20.21
N PHE A 660 1.61 50.89 -20.57
CA PHE A 660 1.04 50.51 -21.86
C PHE A 660 -0.51 50.56 -21.82
N SER A 661 -1.14 50.72 -22.99
CA SER A 661 -2.60 50.83 -23.13
C SER A 661 -3.12 49.90 -24.22
N LEU A 662 -4.32 49.33 -24.04
CA LEU A 662 -4.96 48.46 -25.03
C LEU A 662 -5.04 49.14 -26.41
N ASN A 663 -4.58 48.42 -27.43
CA ASN A 663 -4.62 48.93 -28.80
C ASN A 663 -6.03 48.79 -29.40
N ASP A 664 -6.88 49.82 -29.22
CA ASP A 664 -8.25 49.94 -29.78
C ASP A 664 -8.32 50.03 -31.33
N GLY A 665 -7.26 49.63 -32.04
CA GLY A 665 -7.15 49.78 -33.49
C GLY A 665 -6.98 51.23 -33.96
N ASN A 666 -6.70 52.16 -33.04
CA ASN A 666 -6.47 53.58 -33.33
C ASN A 666 -5.03 53.88 -33.80
N ILE A 667 -4.11 52.93 -33.68
CA ILE A 667 -2.76 53.01 -34.26
C ILE A 667 -2.78 52.34 -35.64
N PRO A 668 -2.63 53.08 -36.76
CA PRO A 668 -2.74 52.50 -38.09
C PRO A 668 -1.66 51.45 -38.35
N GLN A 669 -2.09 50.24 -38.77
CA GLN A 669 -1.26 49.13 -39.30
C GLN A 669 -0.45 48.30 -38.28
N ILE A 670 -0.95 48.15 -37.05
CA ILE A 670 -0.51 47.10 -36.11
C ILE A 670 -1.73 46.20 -35.83
N VAL A 671 -1.50 44.90 -35.60
CA VAL A 671 -2.52 43.85 -35.44
C VAL A 671 -3.49 44.19 -34.30
N SER A 672 -4.74 43.73 -34.42
CA SER A 672 -5.74 43.83 -33.34
C SER A 672 -5.43 42.78 -32.27
N GLY A 673 -4.73 43.21 -31.22
CA GLY A 673 -4.28 42.39 -30.09
C GLY A 673 -2.99 42.98 -29.51
N GLY A 674 -2.90 43.14 -28.19
CA GLY A 674 -1.69 43.60 -27.50
C GLY A 674 -1.76 44.99 -26.85
N TYR A 675 -0.76 45.26 -26.02
CA TYR A 675 -0.60 46.49 -25.23
C TYR A 675 0.34 47.48 -25.94
N SER A 676 0.01 48.77 -25.96
CA SER A 676 0.75 49.78 -26.72
C SER A 676 1.22 50.98 -25.89
N PHE A 677 2.48 51.36 -26.06
CA PHE A 677 3.10 52.52 -25.44
C PHE A 677 3.63 53.48 -26.50
N THR A 678 3.57 54.79 -26.24
CA THR A 678 4.11 55.81 -27.14
C THR A 678 5.18 56.63 -26.44
N TYR A 679 6.43 56.44 -26.85
CA TYR A 679 7.57 57.22 -26.39
C TYR A 679 7.90 58.35 -27.37
N GLN A 680 8.13 59.57 -26.87
CA GLN A 680 8.58 60.69 -27.69
C GLN A 680 9.78 61.39 -27.05
N SER A 681 10.88 61.48 -27.79
CA SER A 681 12.12 62.15 -27.38
C SER A 681 12.72 62.98 -28.53
N GLU A 682 13.80 63.71 -28.25
CA GLU A 682 14.56 64.52 -29.20
C GLU A 682 16.00 64.05 -29.24
N LEU A 683 16.49 63.66 -30.42
CA LEU A 683 17.92 63.43 -30.62
C LEU A 683 18.61 64.76 -30.97
N VAL A 684 19.62 65.13 -30.20
CA VAL A 684 20.35 66.39 -30.33
C VAL A 684 21.77 66.15 -30.84
N ASN A 685 22.12 66.75 -31.98
CA ASN A 685 23.52 66.78 -32.38
C ASN A 685 24.31 67.75 -31.46
N ASP A 686 25.12 67.20 -30.57
CA ASP A 686 25.96 67.97 -29.65
C ASP A 686 27.23 68.56 -30.30
N ASN A 687 27.51 68.21 -31.56
CA ASN A 687 28.72 68.53 -32.33
C ASN A 687 30.04 68.12 -31.66
N ASP A 688 30.04 67.14 -30.75
CA ASP A 688 31.25 66.60 -30.14
C ASP A 688 31.92 65.56 -31.07
N PRO A 689 33.20 65.75 -31.45
CA PRO A 689 33.92 64.85 -32.34
C PRO A 689 34.37 63.51 -31.69
N VAL A 690 34.00 63.25 -30.43
CA VAL A 690 34.37 62.05 -29.65
C VAL A 690 33.18 61.16 -29.34
N THR A 691 32.01 61.72 -29.04
CA THR A 691 30.82 60.96 -28.57
C THR A 691 29.80 60.64 -29.67
N ASN A 692 29.90 61.25 -30.85
CA ASN A 692 29.22 60.85 -32.09
C ASN A 692 27.73 60.47 -31.92
N ALA A 693 26.86 61.48 -32.01
CA ALA A 693 25.39 61.41 -31.98
C ALA A 693 24.78 61.10 -30.60
N ASP A 694 23.76 61.87 -30.26
CA ASP A 694 22.88 61.59 -29.13
C ASP A 694 22.12 60.29 -29.38
N GLU A 695 21.97 59.50 -28.34
CA GLU A 695 21.34 58.18 -28.38
C GLU A 695 20.41 58.04 -27.19
N ASP A 696 19.26 57.41 -27.44
CA ASP A 696 18.30 57.09 -26.41
C ASP A 696 18.25 55.58 -26.23
N TRP A 697 18.15 55.14 -24.98
CA TRP A 697 18.04 53.74 -24.61
C TRP A 697 16.69 53.49 -23.93
N ILE A 698 16.09 52.33 -24.21
CA ILE A 698 14.83 51.89 -23.60
C ILE A 698 15.04 50.46 -23.09
N LYS A 699 14.76 50.21 -21.82
CA LYS A 699 14.67 48.87 -21.24
C LYS A 699 13.24 48.36 -21.35
N VAL A 700 13.09 47.11 -21.79
CA VAL A 700 11.83 46.36 -21.75
C VAL A 700 12.12 44.98 -21.15
N THR A 701 11.20 44.44 -20.37
CA THR A 701 11.26 43.05 -19.89
C THR A 701 10.32 42.22 -20.75
N LEU A 702 10.79 41.11 -21.32
CA LEU A 702 9.99 40.21 -22.15
C LEU A 702 10.10 38.78 -21.64
N ALA A 703 8.98 38.05 -21.65
CA ALA A 703 8.97 36.60 -21.44
C ALA A 703 9.39 35.86 -22.72
N GLU A 704 9.82 34.60 -22.60
CA GLU A 704 10.13 33.78 -23.77
C GLU A 704 8.91 33.72 -24.70
N GLY A 705 9.11 33.84 -26.02
CA GLY A 705 8.02 33.79 -26.99
C GLY A 705 7.20 35.08 -27.16
N GLU A 706 7.36 36.09 -26.28
CA GLU A 706 6.73 37.39 -26.50
C GLU A 706 7.28 38.12 -27.73
N VAL A 707 6.38 38.74 -28.50
CA VAL A 707 6.74 39.49 -29.71
C VAL A 707 6.64 40.99 -29.47
N LEU A 708 7.80 41.65 -29.44
CA LEU A 708 7.91 43.10 -29.38
C LEU A 708 7.84 43.72 -30.78
N TRP A 709 6.81 44.51 -31.04
CA TRP A 709 6.64 45.32 -32.23
C TRP A 709 7.07 46.76 -32.01
N ALA A 710 7.99 47.25 -32.83
CA ALA A 710 8.39 48.66 -32.85
C ALA A 710 7.92 49.35 -34.13
N ASN A 711 7.27 50.51 -33.99
CA ASN A 711 6.80 51.33 -35.11
C ASN A 711 7.00 52.82 -34.85
N MET A 712 7.84 53.46 -35.64
CA MET A 712 8.08 54.90 -35.51
C MET A 712 6.94 55.71 -36.18
N ALA A 713 6.15 56.46 -35.40
CA ALA A 713 5.00 57.23 -35.89
C ALA A 713 5.32 58.64 -36.43
N THR A 714 4.42 59.11 -37.30
CA THR A 714 4.49 60.46 -37.87
C THR A 714 3.87 61.49 -36.93
N ILE A 715 4.68 62.39 -36.37
CA ILE A 715 4.20 63.56 -35.62
C ILE A 715 3.59 64.57 -36.61
N SER A 716 2.31 64.93 -36.44
CA SER A 716 1.64 65.89 -37.33
C SER A 716 2.18 67.32 -37.13
N GLY A 717 3.05 67.78 -38.03
CA GLY A 717 3.46 69.19 -38.14
C GLY A 717 4.90 69.52 -37.74
N GLN A 718 5.75 68.51 -37.49
CA GLN A 718 7.19 68.68 -37.24
C GLN A 718 8.04 67.90 -38.26
N GLU A 719 9.25 68.38 -38.56
CA GLU A 719 10.25 67.63 -39.36
C GLU A 719 10.87 66.55 -38.45
N ARG A 720 10.77 65.27 -38.84
CA ARG A 720 11.29 64.12 -38.10
C ARG A 720 12.78 63.94 -38.35
N VAL A 721 13.52 63.50 -37.34
CA VAL A 721 14.84 62.87 -37.55
C VAL A 721 14.64 61.42 -38.02
N LYS A 722 15.48 60.96 -38.94
CA LYS A 722 15.54 59.55 -39.33
C LYS A 722 16.33 58.80 -38.26
N VAL A 723 15.81 57.67 -37.79
CA VAL A 723 16.45 56.90 -36.71
C VAL A 723 16.62 55.44 -37.12
N ASP A 724 17.72 54.84 -36.68
CA ASP A 724 17.94 53.40 -36.66
C ASP A 724 17.68 52.91 -35.21
N ALA A 725 17.04 51.74 -35.09
CA ALA A 725 16.76 51.10 -33.80
C ALA A 725 17.36 49.68 -33.77
N PHE A 726 18.04 49.38 -32.66
CA PHE A 726 18.75 48.12 -32.39
C PHE A 726 18.23 47.50 -31.09
N ILE A 727 18.31 46.19 -30.94
CA ILE A 727 17.92 45.49 -29.72
C ILE A 727 19.07 44.62 -29.20
N TYR A 728 19.27 44.66 -27.89
CA TYR A 728 20.34 43.99 -27.15
C TYR A 728 19.77 43.15 -26.01
N ASP A 729 20.48 42.11 -25.61
CA ASP A 729 20.23 41.37 -24.36
C ASP A 729 20.82 42.09 -23.13
N ALA A 730 20.61 41.55 -21.94
CA ALA A 730 21.09 42.08 -20.67
C ALA A 730 22.63 42.12 -20.57
N GLU A 731 23.34 41.25 -21.28
CA GLU A 731 24.80 41.23 -21.35
C GLU A 731 25.37 42.26 -22.35
N GLY A 732 24.50 42.91 -23.15
CA GLY A 732 24.87 43.92 -24.15
C GLY A 732 25.28 43.37 -25.51
N ASN A 733 24.91 42.13 -25.83
CA ASN A 733 25.08 41.56 -27.17
C ASN A 733 23.95 42.03 -28.10
N LEU A 734 24.31 42.39 -29.34
CA LEU A 734 23.36 42.83 -30.36
C LEU A 734 22.59 41.64 -30.95
N LEU A 735 21.26 41.71 -30.91
CA LEU A 735 20.36 40.64 -31.35
C LEU A 735 19.88 40.84 -32.80
N VAL A 736 19.28 39.78 -33.38
CA VAL A 736 18.73 39.77 -34.73
C VAL A 736 17.20 39.80 -34.65
N THR A 737 16.57 40.77 -35.31
CA THR A 737 15.09 40.87 -35.43
C THR A 737 14.51 39.75 -36.29
N ASP A 738 13.21 39.49 -36.19
CA ASP A 738 12.52 38.38 -36.88
C ASP A 738 12.61 38.46 -38.42
N ASN A 739 12.90 39.66 -38.95
CA ASN A 739 13.15 39.89 -40.37
C ASN A 739 14.57 39.49 -40.83
N GLY A 740 15.37 38.89 -39.94
CA GLY A 740 16.75 38.45 -40.21
C GLY A 740 17.76 39.60 -40.31
N THR A 741 17.45 40.76 -39.73
CA THR A 741 18.33 41.95 -39.71
C THR A 741 18.65 42.37 -38.28
N THR A 742 19.82 42.97 -38.06
CA THR A 742 20.23 43.47 -36.73
C THR A 742 19.64 44.85 -36.39
N LYS A 743 18.76 45.38 -37.24
CA LYS A 743 18.05 46.63 -37.02
C LYS A 743 16.60 46.49 -37.46
N PHE A 744 15.69 47.19 -36.78
CA PHE A 744 14.31 47.33 -37.24
C PHE A 744 14.30 48.05 -38.60
N GLN A 745 13.70 47.47 -39.66
CA GLN A 745 13.90 47.92 -41.05
C GLN A 745 13.18 49.24 -41.36
N GLU A 746 13.88 50.18 -42.03
CA GLU A 746 13.28 51.41 -42.59
C GLU A 746 12.44 51.13 -43.86
N ASP A 747 11.17 51.55 -43.85
CA ASP A 747 10.44 51.94 -45.06
C ASP A 747 10.34 53.48 -45.17
N TRP A 748 9.81 54.03 -46.27
CA TRP A 748 9.55 55.48 -46.47
C TRP A 748 8.64 56.14 -45.39
N GLN A 749 8.22 55.40 -44.37
CA GLN A 749 7.36 55.80 -43.27
C GLN A 749 8.04 55.69 -41.89
N GLY A 750 9.25 55.13 -41.78
CA GLY A 750 10.02 54.93 -40.54
C GLY A 750 10.48 53.47 -40.32
N PRO A 751 11.30 53.18 -39.30
CA PRO A 751 11.65 51.81 -38.91
C PRO A 751 10.43 51.03 -38.42
N ARG A 752 10.29 49.79 -38.90
CA ARG A 752 9.24 48.82 -38.57
C ARG A 752 9.85 47.43 -38.45
N GLY A 753 9.48 46.68 -37.43
CA GLY A 753 9.83 45.27 -37.31
C GLY A 753 9.37 44.68 -35.98
N SER A 754 9.57 43.38 -35.87
CA SER A 754 9.29 42.61 -34.67
C SER A 754 10.56 41.90 -34.19
N PHE A 755 10.58 41.63 -32.90
CA PHE A 755 11.55 40.77 -32.25
C PHE A 755 10.78 39.82 -31.34
N THR A 756 11.00 38.53 -31.52
CA THR A 756 10.50 37.48 -30.61
C THR A 756 11.59 37.19 -29.59
N ALA A 757 11.28 37.31 -28.30
CA ALA A 757 12.17 36.93 -27.23
C ALA A 757 12.40 35.41 -27.27
N THR A 758 13.66 34.97 -27.19
CA THR A 758 14.01 33.54 -27.21
C THR A 758 14.22 32.96 -25.83
N GLU A 759 14.33 33.82 -24.81
CA GLU A 759 14.47 33.49 -23.40
C GLU A 759 13.78 34.62 -22.62
N GLU A 760 13.28 34.34 -21.42
CA GLU A 760 12.78 35.39 -20.52
C GLU A 760 13.95 36.29 -20.08
N GLY A 761 13.71 37.61 -20.02
CA GLY A 761 14.68 38.52 -19.44
C GLY A 761 14.56 39.98 -19.87
N GLU A 762 15.62 40.72 -19.57
CA GLU A 762 15.71 42.14 -19.89
C GLU A 762 16.30 42.38 -21.28
N TYR A 763 15.64 43.24 -22.05
CA TYR A 763 16.04 43.64 -23.38
C TYR A 763 16.17 45.15 -23.50
N TYR A 764 17.15 45.60 -24.29
CA TYR A 764 17.49 47.01 -24.40
C TYR A 764 17.41 47.47 -25.85
N ILE A 765 16.60 48.50 -26.11
CA ILE A 765 16.44 49.13 -27.43
C ILE A 765 17.27 50.40 -27.50
N GLN A 766 18.25 50.43 -28.40
CA GLN A 766 19.05 51.61 -28.69
C GLN A 766 18.46 52.36 -29.88
N ILE A 767 18.33 53.69 -29.77
CA ILE A 767 17.79 54.57 -30.79
C ILE A 767 18.84 55.64 -31.13
N VAL A 768 19.23 55.68 -32.40
CA VAL A 768 20.24 56.63 -32.90
C VAL A 768 19.77 57.26 -34.20
N ALA A 769 20.32 58.42 -34.56
CA ALA A 769 20.04 59.01 -35.86
C ALA A 769 20.64 58.17 -37.01
N ASP A 770 19.92 58.05 -38.13
CA ASP A 770 20.37 57.37 -39.37
C ASP A 770 21.57 58.10 -40.02
N ASP A 771 21.69 59.40 -39.77
CA ASP A 771 22.87 60.21 -40.08
C ASP A 771 23.28 60.98 -38.81
N ASP A 772 24.52 60.80 -38.35
CA ASP A 772 25.09 61.46 -37.16
C ASP A 772 24.97 63.00 -37.18
N THR A 773 24.65 63.61 -38.31
CA THR A 773 24.45 65.06 -38.46
C THR A 773 23.01 65.54 -38.27
N ASP A 774 22.04 64.64 -38.17
CA ASP A 774 20.64 64.98 -38.00
C ASP A 774 20.29 65.29 -36.53
N SER A 775 19.25 66.08 -36.33
CA SER A 775 18.68 66.37 -35.00
C SER A 775 17.20 66.63 -35.13
N GLY A 776 16.43 66.20 -34.14
CA GLY A 776 15.01 66.45 -34.10
C GLY A 776 14.26 65.39 -33.30
N PHE A 777 12.94 65.55 -33.28
CA PHE A 777 12.05 64.66 -32.54
C PHE A 777 11.82 63.35 -33.30
N TYR A 778 11.74 62.28 -32.53
CA TYR A 778 11.16 61.01 -32.97
C TYR A 778 10.04 60.60 -32.02
N GLN A 779 9.17 59.72 -32.51
CA GLN A 779 8.07 59.16 -31.73
C GLN A 779 7.96 57.68 -32.07
N MET A 780 8.17 56.82 -31.08
CA MET A 780 8.10 55.37 -31.22
C MET A 780 6.82 54.85 -30.58
N HIS A 781 6.10 54.01 -31.31
CA HIS A 781 5.10 53.12 -30.73
C HIS A 781 5.73 51.76 -30.49
N LEU A 782 5.63 51.27 -29.27
CA LEU A 782 5.96 49.91 -28.90
C LEU A 782 4.66 49.14 -28.67
N THR A 783 4.61 47.89 -29.11
CA THR A 783 3.50 46.99 -28.83
C THR A 783 4.05 45.63 -28.43
N ILE A 784 3.55 45.07 -27.34
CA ILE A 784 3.90 43.72 -26.91
C ILE A 784 2.71 42.81 -27.23
N ASP A 785 2.99 41.73 -27.96
CA ASP A 785 2.07 40.65 -28.27
C ASP A 785 2.50 39.41 -27.47
N ALA A 786 1.68 39.03 -26.50
CA ALA A 786 1.93 37.92 -25.58
C ALA A 786 1.23 36.62 -25.99
N SER A 787 0.60 36.58 -27.17
CA SER A 787 -0.19 35.41 -27.61
C SER A 787 0.60 34.12 -27.86
N SER A 788 1.92 34.14 -27.70
CA SER A 788 2.82 32.99 -27.83
C SER A 788 3.89 33.00 -26.73
N ALA A 789 3.63 33.71 -25.63
CA ALA A 789 4.54 33.80 -24.50
C ALA A 789 4.56 32.48 -23.71
N VAL A 790 5.74 32.09 -23.25
CA VAL A 790 5.99 31.07 -22.24
C VAL A 790 6.52 31.80 -21.02
N TYR A 791 5.80 31.72 -19.91
CA TYR A 791 6.21 32.33 -18.65
C TYR A 791 6.87 31.23 -17.80
N GLN A 792 8.12 31.44 -17.38
CA GLN A 792 8.88 30.42 -16.64
C GLN A 792 8.61 30.48 -15.13
N LYS A 793 8.53 29.31 -14.48
CA LYS A 793 8.31 29.08 -13.03
C LYS A 793 9.21 29.94 -12.12
N SER A 794 10.47 30.18 -12.50
CA SER A 794 11.50 30.77 -11.63
C SER A 794 11.37 32.28 -11.32
N ALA A 795 10.42 33.00 -11.92
CA ALA A 795 10.28 34.45 -11.73
C ALA A 795 9.22 34.85 -10.69
N LEU A 796 8.49 33.90 -10.12
CA LEU A 796 7.28 34.13 -9.30
C LEU A 796 7.53 34.26 -7.79
N THR A 797 8.73 34.68 -7.38
CA THR A 797 9.10 34.86 -5.94
C THR A 797 8.36 35.99 -5.19
N ASP A 798 7.27 36.54 -5.72
CA ASP A 798 6.40 37.53 -5.06
C ASP A 798 4.93 37.30 -5.48
N THR A 799 4.48 36.05 -5.45
CA THR A 799 3.05 35.71 -5.52
C THR A 799 2.35 36.33 -4.31
N GLN A 800 1.32 37.14 -4.56
CA GLN A 800 0.54 37.78 -3.50
C GLN A 800 -0.70 36.99 -3.12
N GLU A 801 -0.91 35.83 -3.74
CA GLU A 801 -2.18 35.10 -3.75
C GLU A 801 -1.97 33.69 -3.22
N GLU A 802 -2.35 33.52 -1.97
CA GLU A 802 -2.20 32.29 -1.22
C GLU A 802 -3.42 32.13 -0.31
N PHE A 803 -3.75 30.92 0.09
CA PHE A 803 -4.68 30.67 1.19
C PHE A 803 -4.20 29.49 2.03
N GLU A 804 -4.70 29.39 3.26
CA GLU A 804 -4.46 28.21 4.08
C GLU A 804 -5.62 27.23 3.91
N TYR A 805 -5.32 25.94 3.85
CA TYR A 805 -6.30 24.88 3.99
C TYR A 805 -5.92 23.92 5.12
N SER A 806 -6.91 23.23 5.66
CA SER A 806 -6.72 22.31 6.76
C SER A 806 -7.41 20.99 6.48
N ILE A 807 -6.73 19.90 6.81
CA ILE A 807 -7.21 18.53 6.62
C ILE A 807 -7.39 17.84 7.97
N ILE A 808 -8.24 16.81 8.00
CA ILE A 808 -8.55 16.01 9.18
C ILE A 808 -8.54 14.51 8.83
N GLY A 809 -7.74 13.74 9.55
CA GLY A 809 -7.68 12.28 9.42
C GLY A 809 -8.47 11.52 10.50
N ASP A 810 -8.49 10.19 10.40
CA ASP A 810 -9.22 9.36 11.36
C ASP A 810 -8.68 9.56 12.79
N GLY A 811 -9.59 9.73 13.75
CA GLY A 811 -9.25 10.12 15.12
C GLY A 811 -9.18 11.65 15.37
N GLY A 812 -9.27 12.47 14.33
CA GLY A 812 -9.48 13.92 14.42
C GLY A 812 -8.22 14.76 14.65
N ALA A 813 -7.05 14.25 14.24
CA ALA A 813 -5.86 15.08 14.06
C ALA A 813 -6.12 16.09 12.95
N LEU A 814 -5.70 17.34 13.18
CA LEU A 814 -5.88 18.45 12.25
C LEU A 814 -4.50 18.96 11.88
N ASP A 815 -4.24 19.11 10.59
CA ASP A 815 -3.08 19.84 10.10
C ASP A 815 -3.51 21.00 9.19
N THR A 816 -2.64 21.99 9.00
CA THR A 816 -2.92 23.19 8.21
C THR A 816 -1.68 23.66 7.48
N THR A 817 -1.80 23.77 6.15
CA THR A 817 -0.74 24.23 5.27
C THR A 817 -1.23 25.37 4.37
N THR A 818 -0.39 25.81 3.45
CA THR A 818 -0.64 26.89 2.50
C THR A 818 -0.79 26.34 1.09
N ALA A 819 -1.71 26.90 0.31
CA ALA A 819 -1.80 26.72 -1.12
C ALA A 819 -1.47 28.05 -1.83
N GLU A 820 -0.51 28.03 -2.73
CA GLU A 820 -0.09 29.15 -3.56
C GLU A 820 -0.77 29.13 -4.92
N LEU A 821 -1.12 30.30 -5.46
CA LEU A 821 -1.76 30.40 -6.76
C LEU A 821 -0.87 31.10 -7.78
N ILE A 822 -0.62 30.40 -8.87
CA ILE A 822 0.14 30.84 -10.04
C ILE A 822 -0.79 30.85 -11.25
N GLY A 823 -0.87 32.00 -11.91
CA GLY A 823 -1.69 32.20 -13.10
C GLY A 823 -0.86 32.12 -14.37
N VAL A 824 -1.34 31.40 -15.37
CA VAL A 824 -0.72 31.28 -16.70
C VAL A 824 -1.71 31.68 -17.79
N GLN A 825 -1.21 32.16 -18.93
CA GLN A 825 -2.06 32.55 -20.05
C GLN A 825 -2.12 31.49 -21.13
N GLY A 826 -3.28 31.37 -21.78
CA GLY A 826 -3.49 30.52 -22.94
C GLY A 826 -4.25 29.26 -22.59
N SER A 827 -3.98 28.19 -23.34
CA SER A 827 -4.62 26.88 -23.18
C SER A 827 -3.61 25.78 -22.88
N SER A 828 -2.32 26.11 -22.70
CA SER A 828 -1.29 25.18 -22.24
C SER A 828 -1.00 25.50 -20.78
N ILE A 829 -0.91 24.48 -19.94
CA ILE A 829 -0.42 24.55 -18.57
C ILE A 829 0.65 23.46 -18.49
N ASP A 830 1.86 23.85 -18.08
CA ASP A 830 2.98 22.93 -17.97
C ASP A 830 3.44 23.00 -16.50
N GLY A 831 3.54 21.83 -15.86
CA GLY A 831 4.05 21.63 -14.50
C GLY A 831 5.58 21.64 -14.42
N GLY A 832 6.12 21.00 -13.40
CA GLY A 832 7.51 21.06 -12.97
C GLY A 832 8.11 19.69 -12.62
N GLU A 833 9.04 19.69 -11.68
CA GLU A 833 9.65 18.46 -11.14
C GLU A 833 9.08 18.12 -9.74
N GLY A 834 8.03 18.81 -9.30
CA GLY A 834 7.43 18.65 -7.98
C GLY A 834 5.91 18.60 -8.06
N ASP A 835 5.27 18.25 -6.94
CA ASP A 835 3.84 17.92 -6.89
C ASP A 835 2.97 19.18 -7.02
N GLU A 836 2.21 19.29 -8.11
CA GLU A 836 1.48 20.49 -8.45
C GLU A 836 0.00 20.27 -8.75
N VAL A 837 -0.79 21.31 -8.49
CA VAL A 837 -2.22 21.33 -8.78
C VAL A 837 -2.47 22.15 -10.05
N LEU A 838 -2.63 21.47 -11.18
CA LEU A 838 -2.72 22.08 -12.51
C LEU A 838 -4.18 22.22 -12.96
N VAL A 839 -4.65 23.45 -13.07
CA VAL A 839 -6.09 23.74 -13.21
C VAL A 839 -6.43 24.54 -14.46
N GLY A 840 -7.09 23.88 -15.41
CA GLY A 840 -7.65 24.42 -16.64
C GLY A 840 -8.85 25.36 -16.46
N ASN A 841 -9.36 25.87 -17.57
CA ASN A 841 -10.54 26.74 -17.65
C ASN A 841 -11.66 26.09 -18.46
N GLU A 842 -12.77 26.78 -18.72
CA GLU A 842 -13.89 26.21 -19.49
C GLU A 842 -13.64 26.05 -21.01
N ALA A 843 -12.38 26.06 -21.46
CA ALA A 843 -12.02 25.86 -22.87
C ALA A 843 -11.02 24.72 -23.01
N ALA A 844 -10.98 24.10 -24.18
CA ALA A 844 -10.02 23.03 -24.48
C ALA A 844 -8.57 23.40 -24.11
N ASN A 845 -8.01 22.65 -23.17
CA ASN A 845 -6.70 22.79 -22.57
C ASN A 845 -5.78 21.64 -22.95
N VAL A 846 -4.48 21.91 -22.84
CA VAL A 846 -3.39 20.93 -22.83
C VAL A 846 -2.69 21.14 -21.50
N ILE A 847 -2.66 20.11 -20.66
CA ILE A 847 -2.07 20.14 -19.33
C ILE A 847 -1.05 19.00 -19.28
N ASP A 848 0.18 19.31 -18.87
CA ASP A 848 1.33 18.41 -18.78
C ASP A 848 1.91 18.55 -17.37
N GLY A 849 1.88 17.49 -16.55
CA GLY A 849 2.41 17.47 -15.18
C GLY A 849 3.94 17.46 -15.12
N ASP A 850 4.56 16.75 -16.08
CA ASP A 850 5.99 16.46 -16.16
C ASP A 850 6.44 15.46 -15.09
N ALA A 851 6.95 15.87 -13.92
CA ALA A 851 7.32 14.93 -12.86
C ALA A 851 6.87 15.43 -11.49
N GLY A 852 6.52 14.50 -10.60
CA GLY A 852 5.86 14.79 -9.33
C GLY A 852 4.52 14.07 -9.25
N ASP A 853 3.94 13.99 -8.06
CA ASP A 853 2.60 13.43 -7.86
C ASP A 853 1.57 14.55 -8.11
N ASP A 854 1.16 14.74 -9.37
CA ASP A 854 0.40 15.92 -9.79
C ASP A 854 -1.11 15.73 -9.77
N ALA A 855 -1.85 16.82 -9.54
CA ALA A 855 -3.31 16.85 -9.68
C ALA A 855 -3.77 17.74 -10.85
N LEU A 856 -4.19 17.12 -11.96
CA LEU A 856 -4.58 17.77 -13.20
C LEU A 856 -6.11 17.87 -13.34
N VAL A 857 -6.63 19.09 -13.51
CA VAL A 857 -8.07 19.38 -13.60
C VAL A 857 -8.41 20.17 -14.87
N GLY A 858 -9.10 19.53 -15.83
CA GLY A 858 -9.48 20.11 -17.12
C GLY A 858 -10.74 20.99 -17.12
N TYR A 859 -11.65 20.76 -16.16
CA TYR A 859 -12.96 21.40 -16.07
C TYR A 859 -13.92 21.18 -17.24
N ALA A 860 -13.95 22.04 -18.25
CA ALA A 860 -14.89 21.90 -19.35
C ALA A 860 -14.18 22.19 -20.65
N GLY A 861 -14.36 21.35 -21.66
CA GLY A 861 -13.48 21.44 -22.82
C GLY A 861 -13.55 20.20 -23.66
N ASP A 862 -12.59 20.05 -24.56
CA ASP A 862 -12.15 18.73 -25.02
C ASP A 862 -10.66 18.76 -24.69
N ASP A 863 -10.30 18.32 -23.49
CA ASP A 863 -9.01 18.58 -22.85
C ASP A 863 -8.02 17.43 -23.12
N GLN A 864 -6.72 17.76 -23.04
CA GLN A 864 -5.64 16.79 -23.09
C GLN A 864 -4.81 16.92 -21.82
N LEU A 865 -4.83 15.90 -20.98
CA LEU A 865 -4.09 15.82 -19.73
C LEU A 865 -3.05 14.70 -19.85
N ASP A 866 -1.82 14.98 -19.46
CA ASP A 866 -0.67 14.08 -19.40
C ASP A 866 -0.06 14.25 -18.00
N GLY A 867 -0.15 13.24 -17.14
CA GLY A 867 0.37 13.29 -15.76
C GLY A 867 1.89 13.31 -15.75
N GLY A 868 2.50 12.27 -16.31
CA GLY A 868 3.94 12.22 -16.55
C GLY A 868 4.63 11.16 -15.72
N VAL A 869 5.45 11.56 -14.75
CA VAL A 869 6.15 10.65 -13.84
C VAL A 869 5.72 10.95 -12.42
N GLY A 870 5.04 10.01 -11.77
CA GLY A 870 4.55 10.14 -10.40
C GLY A 870 3.22 9.43 -10.26
N GLU A 871 2.67 9.37 -9.04
CA GLU A 871 1.29 8.95 -8.85
C GLU A 871 0.38 10.15 -9.12
N ASP A 872 -0.28 10.21 -10.28
CA ASP A 872 -1.03 11.40 -10.71
C ASP A 872 -2.56 11.27 -10.55
N LEU A 873 -3.23 12.38 -10.26
CA LEU A 873 -4.69 12.52 -10.28
C LEU A 873 -5.15 13.27 -11.53
N LEU A 874 -5.92 12.61 -12.40
CA LEU A 874 -6.45 13.21 -13.61
C LEU A 874 -7.98 13.35 -13.58
N ILE A 875 -8.46 14.59 -13.63
CA ILE A 875 -9.87 14.98 -13.69
C ILE A 875 -10.14 15.73 -15.00
N GLY A 876 -10.60 15.01 -16.03
CA GLY A 876 -10.92 15.61 -17.33
C GLY A 876 -12.07 16.62 -17.29
N GLY A 877 -13.11 16.32 -16.51
CA GLY A 877 -14.29 17.16 -16.38
C GLY A 877 -15.33 16.93 -17.49
N GLN A 878 -16.03 17.99 -17.89
CA GLN A 878 -17.03 17.96 -18.97
C GLN A 878 -16.37 18.08 -20.34
N GLY A 879 -16.29 16.99 -21.09
CA GLY A 879 -15.66 17.09 -22.41
C GLY A 879 -15.59 15.79 -23.16
N ASN A 880 -14.80 15.76 -24.23
CA ASN A 880 -14.27 14.48 -24.71
C ASN A 880 -12.77 14.53 -24.49
N ASP A 881 -12.36 14.07 -23.33
CA ASP A 881 -11.02 14.34 -22.83
C ASP A 881 -10.07 13.18 -23.17
N ILE A 882 -8.79 13.51 -23.30
CA ILE A 882 -7.72 12.54 -23.50
C ILE A 882 -6.85 12.59 -22.26
N LEU A 883 -6.85 11.50 -21.50
CA LEU A 883 -6.12 11.36 -20.25
C LEU A 883 -4.99 10.35 -20.45
N THR A 884 -3.79 10.70 -20.04
CA THR A 884 -2.59 9.87 -20.04
C THR A 884 -2.02 9.99 -18.65
N GLY A 885 -1.97 8.89 -17.90
CA GLY A 885 -1.50 8.91 -16.53
C GLY A 885 0.01 9.08 -16.55
N GLY A 886 0.72 7.98 -16.75
CA GLY A 886 2.11 8.03 -17.17
C GLY A 886 2.90 6.82 -16.73
N ASP A 887 4.05 7.07 -16.11
CA ASP A 887 4.74 6.08 -15.30
C ASP A 887 4.15 6.13 -13.87
N ASP A 888 4.22 5.02 -13.11
CA ASP A 888 3.66 4.85 -11.76
C ASP A 888 2.11 4.71 -11.71
N SER A 889 1.49 4.74 -10.52
CA SER A 889 0.08 4.36 -10.34
C SER A 889 -0.82 5.58 -10.35
N ASP A 890 -1.63 5.73 -11.39
CA ASP A 890 -2.46 6.93 -11.58
C ASP A 890 -3.92 6.74 -11.15
N MET A 891 -4.57 7.83 -10.75
CA MET A 891 -6.01 7.86 -10.50
C MET A 891 -6.75 8.76 -11.51
N PHE A 892 -7.70 8.17 -12.22
CA PHE A 892 -8.61 8.89 -13.11
C PHE A 892 -9.97 9.06 -12.44
N ALA A 893 -10.35 10.30 -12.12
CA ALA A 893 -11.56 10.59 -11.35
C ALA A 893 -12.63 11.36 -12.15
N TRP A 894 -13.89 11.06 -11.86
CA TRP A 894 -15.06 11.79 -12.39
C TRP A 894 -15.91 12.35 -11.25
N LEU A 895 -15.97 13.67 -11.17
CA LEU A 895 -16.69 14.42 -10.14
C LEU A 895 -18.19 14.56 -10.46
N GLU A 896 -18.96 15.03 -9.47
CA GLU A 896 -20.38 15.30 -9.67
C GLU A 896 -20.59 16.43 -10.71
N GLY A 897 -21.03 16.05 -11.91
CA GLY A 897 -21.38 17.00 -12.97
C GLY A 897 -20.57 16.83 -14.25
N ASP A 898 -19.62 15.91 -14.29
CA ASP A 898 -18.80 15.63 -15.48
C ASP A 898 -19.58 14.88 -16.57
N ASP A 899 -20.70 14.25 -16.20
CA ASP A 899 -21.57 13.47 -17.10
C ASP A 899 -22.48 14.31 -18.04
N GLN A 900 -22.24 15.61 -18.12
CA GLN A 900 -23.08 16.51 -18.91
C GLN A 900 -22.80 16.39 -20.41
N GLY A 901 -23.72 15.73 -21.11
CA GLY A 901 -23.79 15.80 -22.58
C GLY A 901 -23.48 14.51 -23.32
N SER A 902 -23.39 13.37 -22.62
CA SER A 902 -22.96 12.09 -23.21
C SER A 902 -21.54 12.19 -23.79
N SER A 903 -20.66 12.76 -22.99
CA SER A 903 -19.21 12.88 -23.15
C SER A 903 -18.53 11.52 -23.27
N ASN A 904 -17.36 11.50 -23.92
CA ASN A 904 -16.57 10.30 -24.12
C ASN A 904 -15.09 10.58 -23.92
N ASP A 905 -14.58 10.13 -22.79
CA ASP A 905 -13.19 10.33 -22.40
C ASP A 905 -12.38 9.11 -22.80
N THR A 906 -11.09 9.33 -23.02
CA THR A 906 -10.17 8.31 -23.51
C THR A 906 -8.92 8.27 -22.65
N ILE A 907 -8.75 7.21 -21.87
CA ILE A 907 -7.50 6.92 -21.17
C ILE A 907 -6.57 6.18 -22.13
N THR A 908 -5.32 6.64 -22.25
CA THR A 908 -4.43 6.14 -23.31
C THR A 908 -3.52 4.98 -22.92
N ASP A 909 -3.34 4.75 -21.62
CA ASP A 909 -2.31 3.89 -21.03
C ASP A 909 -2.75 3.06 -19.81
N PHE A 910 -4.05 3.06 -19.46
CA PHE A 910 -4.59 2.39 -18.27
C PHE A 910 -3.94 1.03 -17.94
N THR A 911 -3.19 0.96 -16.84
CA THR A 911 -2.43 -0.22 -16.41
C THR A 911 -3.27 -1.11 -15.51
N LEU A 912 -3.40 -2.41 -15.86
CA LEU A 912 -4.08 -3.39 -15.01
C LEU A 912 -3.11 -4.03 -14.02
N LYS A 913 -3.63 -4.44 -12.86
CA LYS A 913 -2.87 -5.22 -11.88
C LYS A 913 -2.36 -6.52 -12.49
N ASP A 914 -1.05 -6.73 -12.42
CA ASP A 914 -0.38 -7.97 -12.80
C ASP A 914 0.35 -8.59 -11.60
N ASP A 915 -0.31 -9.52 -10.90
CA ASP A 915 0.29 -10.28 -9.78
C ASP A 915 1.60 -11.02 -10.13
N SER A 916 1.95 -11.14 -11.42
CA SER A 916 3.19 -11.77 -11.86
C SER A 916 4.37 -10.83 -11.99
N ASP A 917 4.12 -9.52 -11.91
CA ASP A 917 5.12 -8.46 -11.95
C ASP A 917 5.04 -7.64 -10.65
N PRO A 918 5.98 -7.83 -9.70
CA PRO A 918 5.96 -7.08 -8.44
C PRO A 918 6.24 -5.59 -8.62
N ASP A 919 6.76 -5.18 -9.78
CA ASP A 919 7.08 -3.78 -10.11
C ASP A 919 5.96 -3.13 -10.95
N ASN A 920 4.78 -3.77 -11.04
CA ASN A 920 3.64 -3.23 -11.77
C ASN A 920 2.87 -2.22 -10.92
N SER A 921 2.73 -1.00 -11.43
CA SER A 921 1.96 0.10 -10.84
C SER A 921 0.57 0.15 -11.49
N PRO A 922 -0.50 -0.33 -10.81
CA PRO A 922 -1.83 -0.43 -11.39
C PRO A 922 -2.67 0.82 -11.17
N ASP A 923 -3.27 1.33 -12.24
CA ASP A 923 -4.10 2.53 -12.19
C ASP A 923 -5.48 2.28 -11.58
N VAL A 924 -6.12 3.37 -11.14
CA VAL A 924 -7.41 3.38 -10.48
C VAL A 924 -8.42 4.23 -11.25
N LEU A 925 -9.63 3.70 -11.44
CA LEU A 925 -10.79 4.50 -11.87
C LEU A 925 -11.62 4.92 -10.65
N ASP A 926 -11.73 6.21 -10.38
CA ASP A 926 -12.62 6.71 -9.33
C ASP A 926 -13.93 7.26 -9.90
N LEU A 927 -15.01 6.53 -9.60
CA LEU A 927 -16.39 6.88 -9.95
C LEU A 927 -17.26 7.13 -8.71
N SER A 928 -16.65 7.30 -7.54
CA SER A 928 -17.34 7.47 -6.25
C SER A 928 -18.31 8.66 -6.27
N ASP A 929 -17.86 9.81 -6.75
CA ASP A 929 -18.67 11.02 -6.87
C ASP A 929 -19.72 10.94 -7.99
N LEU A 930 -19.43 10.21 -9.07
CA LEU A 930 -20.37 10.05 -10.17
C LEU A 930 -21.53 9.09 -9.81
N LEU A 931 -21.25 8.05 -9.01
CA LEU A 931 -22.16 6.95 -8.65
C LEU A 931 -22.58 6.93 -7.16
N GLN A 932 -22.88 8.11 -6.60
CA GLN A 932 -23.31 8.24 -5.21
C GLN A 932 -24.53 7.36 -4.83
N GLY A 933 -24.39 6.63 -3.72
CA GLY A 933 -25.41 5.78 -3.10
C GLY A 933 -25.62 4.41 -3.77
N GLU A 934 -24.74 4.03 -4.70
CA GLU A 934 -24.71 2.70 -5.30
C GLU A 934 -23.85 1.74 -4.48
N THR A 935 -23.98 0.44 -4.75
CA THR A 935 -23.22 -0.62 -4.04
C THR A 935 -22.71 -1.61 -5.07
N GLU A 936 -21.69 -2.42 -4.75
CA GLU A 936 -21.20 -3.49 -5.64
C GLU A 936 -22.33 -4.33 -6.27
N ALA A 937 -23.39 -4.59 -5.50
CA ALA A 937 -24.53 -5.38 -5.94
C ALA A 937 -25.47 -4.67 -6.92
N SER A 938 -25.41 -3.33 -7.03
CA SER A 938 -26.22 -2.53 -7.96
C SER A 938 -25.46 -2.06 -9.19
N LEU A 939 -24.11 -1.99 -9.15
CA LEU A 939 -23.25 -1.47 -10.22
C LEU A 939 -23.48 -2.11 -11.59
N GLU A 940 -23.84 -3.40 -11.68
CA GLU A 940 -24.18 -4.05 -12.97
C GLU A 940 -25.37 -3.40 -13.71
N SER A 941 -26.17 -2.57 -13.01
CA SER A 941 -27.27 -1.81 -13.63
C SER A 941 -26.82 -0.47 -14.20
N TYR A 942 -25.63 0.01 -13.81
CA TYR A 942 -25.09 1.34 -14.11
C TYR A 942 -23.86 1.27 -15.01
N LEU A 943 -23.03 0.25 -14.88
CA LEU A 943 -21.83 0.04 -15.67
C LEU A 943 -22.02 -1.09 -16.67
N SER A 944 -21.61 -0.86 -17.91
CA SER A 944 -21.55 -1.89 -18.94
C SER A 944 -20.28 -1.79 -19.75
N PHE A 945 -19.74 -2.94 -20.16
CA PHE A 945 -18.42 -3.04 -20.77
C PHE A 945 -18.50 -3.62 -22.18
N GLU A 946 -17.84 -2.97 -23.14
CA GLU A 946 -17.71 -3.46 -24.51
C GLU A 946 -16.26 -3.43 -24.97
N THR A 947 -15.64 -4.61 -25.12
CA THR A 947 -14.32 -4.72 -25.75
C THR A 947 -14.43 -4.71 -27.27
N VAL A 948 -13.81 -3.72 -27.91
CA VAL A 948 -13.75 -3.57 -29.37
C VAL A 948 -12.34 -3.75 -29.88
N ASN A 949 -12.22 -4.26 -31.11
CA ASN A 949 -10.94 -4.37 -31.80
C ASN A 949 -10.88 -3.32 -32.91
N ASN A 950 -10.17 -2.23 -32.67
CA ASN A 950 -10.10 -1.09 -33.56
C ASN A 950 -8.75 -1.06 -34.31
N GLY A 951 -8.72 -1.64 -35.51
CA GLY A 951 -7.57 -1.51 -36.41
C GLY A 951 -6.29 -2.24 -36.00
N GLY A 952 -6.30 -3.04 -34.92
CA GLY A 952 -5.15 -3.80 -34.43
C GLY A 952 -4.91 -3.61 -32.93
N ASN A 953 -5.47 -2.55 -32.35
CA ASN A 953 -5.46 -2.27 -30.92
C ASN A 953 -6.79 -2.75 -30.32
N VAL A 954 -6.74 -3.21 -29.08
CA VAL A 954 -7.92 -3.58 -28.31
C VAL A 954 -8.31 -2.35 -27.49
N GLU A 955 -9.60 -2.03 -27.42
CA GLU A 955 -10.10 -0.94 -26.59
C GLU A 955 -11.25 -1.51 -25.75
N THR A 956 -11.34 -1.16 -24.47
CA THR A 956 -12.50 -1.45 -23.63
C THR A 956 -13.30 -0.17 -23.44
N ILE A 957 -14.58 -0.21 -23.78
CA ILE A 957 -15.51 0.90 -23.61
C ILE A 957 -16.37 0.63 -22.39
N ILE A 958 -16.31 1.52 -21.41
CA ILE A 958 -17.16 1.54 -20.21
C ILE A 958 -18.27 2.55 -20.46
N SER A 959 -19.52 2.11 -20.42
CA SER A 959 -20.69 2.98 -20.54
C SER A 959 -21.38 3.11 -19.19
N ILE A 960 -21.56 4.36 -18.74
CA ILE A 960 -22.14 4.70 -17.43
C ILE A 960 -23.58 5.22 -17.62
N ASP A 961 -24.54 4.57 -16.97
CA ASP A 961 -25.96 4.88 -16.97
C ASP A 961 -26.48 5.19 -15.55
N LYS A 962 -26.44 6.48 -15.17
CA LYS A 962 -26.85 6.98 -13.84
C LYS A 962 -28.32 6.69 -13.47
N ASP A 963 -29.18 6.30 -14.42
CA ASP A 963 -30.58 6.00 -14.11
C ASP A 963 -30.84 4.50 -13.78
N GLY A 964 -29.82 3.66 -13.97
CA GLY A 964 -29.85 2.22 -13.69
C GLY A 964 -30.91 1.44 -14.48
N ALA A 965 -31.55 2.05 -15.47
CA ALA A 965 -32.79 1.53 -16.04
C ALA A 965 -32.57 0.49 -17.15
N SER A 966 -31.31 0.19 -17.50
CA SER A 966 -30.90 -0.84 -18.48
C SER A 966 -31.68 -0.77 -19.80
N ASN A 967 -32.19 0.42 -20.14
CA ASN A 967 -33.13 0.63 -21.24
C ASN A 967 -32.43 1.18 -22.50
N GLY A 968 -31.15 1.52 -22.39
CA GLY A 968 -30.28 1.98 -23.46
C GLY A 968 -30.67 3.35 -24.04
N GLU A 969 -31.43 4.17 -23.31
CA GLU A 969 -31.86 5.51 -23.77
C GLU A 969 -31.14 6.69 -23.07
N SER A 970 -30.21 6.46 -22.15
CA SER A 970 -29.37 7.52 -21.56
C SER A 970 -28.00 7.02 -21.06
N VAL A 971 -27.03 6.85 -21.96
CA VAL A 971 -25.62 6.83 -21.54
C VAL A 971 -25.23 8.26 -21.17
N HIS A 972 -24.79 8.46 -19.93
CA HIS A 972 -24.46 9.78 -19.40
C HIS A 972 -22.97 10.10 -19.60
N GLN A 973 -22.11 9.09 -19.39
CA GLN A 973 -20.67 9.17 -19.60
C GLN A 973 -20.17 7.89 -20.28
N THR A 974 -19.15 8.01 -21.14
CA THR A 974 -18.43 6.86 -21.71
C THR A 974 -16.94 7.01 -21.45
N ILE A 975 -16.28 5.95 -21.03
CA ILE A 975 -14.82 5.93 -20.82
C ILE A 975 -14.24 4.88 -21.76
N THR A 976 -13.25 5.26 -22.55
CA THR A 976 -12.54 4.34 -23.45
C THR A 976 -11.14 4.09 -22.90
N LEU A 977 -10.87 2.85 -22.47
CA LEU A 977 -9.55 2.40 -22.09
C LEU A 977 -8.84 1.85 -23.33
N LYS A 978 -7.74 2.48 -23.75
CA LYS A 978 -6.92 1.98 -24.86
C LYS A 978 -6.04 0.82 -24.41
N ASP A 979 -5.86 -0.15 -25.30
CA ASP A 979 -4.99 -1.32 -25.15
C ASP A 979 -5.30 -2.24 -23.94
N VAL A 980 -6.41 -2.00 -23.23
CA VAL A 980 -6.98 -2.87 -22.20
C VAL A 980 -7.94 -3.92 -22.80
N ASP A 981 -7.65 -5.21 -22.58
CA ASP A 981 -8.39 -6.34 -23.17
C ASP A 981 -9.12 -7.21 -22.13
N PHE A 982 -10.41 -6.96 -21.93
CA PHE A 982 -11.30 -7.84 -21.16
C PHE A 982 -12.07 -8.87 -22.02
N SER A 983 -11.59 -9.16 -23.23
CA SER A 983 -12.34 -9.98 -24.17
C SER A 983 -12.62 -11.40 -23.62
N GLY A 984 -13.91 -11.72 -23.53
CA GLY A 984 -14.38 -13.03 -23.07
C GLY A 984 -14.81 -13.10 -21.61
N MET A 985 -14.65 -12.00 -20.86
CA MET A 985 -15.28 -11.79 -19.56
C MET A 985 -16.68 -11.17 -19.73
N SER A 986 -17.54 -11.40 -18.74
CA SER A 986 -18.81 -10.70 -18.58
C SER A 986 -18.66 -9.46 -17.72
N ASP A 987 -19.58 -8.50 -17.82
CA ASP A 987 -19.58 -7.25 -17.05
C ASP A 987 -19.42 -7.51 -15.54
N SER A 988 -20.09 -8.55 -15.02
CA SER A 988 -19.99 -9.00 -13.62
C SER A 988 -18.59 -9.49 -13.24
N GLU A 989 -17.93 -10.22 -14.14
CA GLU A 989 -16.56 -10.71 -13.92
C GLU A 989 -15.55 -9.57 -13.99
N ILE A 990 -15.72 -8.63 -14.91
CA ILE A 990 -14.85 -7.43 -15.04
C ILE A 990 -14.98 -6.58 -13.78
N LEU A 991 -16.21 -6.28 -13.36
CA LEU A 991 -16.48 -5.49 -12.18
C LEU A 991 -15.89 -6.13 -10.91
N SER A 992 -16.08 -7.44 -10.74
CA SER A 992 -15.53 -8.16 -9.58
C SER A 992 -14.01 -8.11 -9.57
N GLN A 993 -13.36 -8.24 -10.74
CA GLN A 993 -11.91 -8.16 -10.86
C GLN A 993 -11.41 -6.77 -10.48
N LEU A 994 -11.96 -5.71 -11.07
CA LEU A 994 -11.51 -4.34 -10.81
C LEU A 994 -11.68 -3.95 -9.33
N ILE A 995 -12.75 -4.41 -8.66
CA ILE A 995 -12.96 -4.14 -7.24
C ILE A 995 -12.00 -4.96 -6.35
N GLU A 996 -11.82 -6.26 -6.64
CA GLU A 996 -10.90 -7.12 -5.88
C GLU A 996 -9.44 -6.65 -6.02
N ASP A 997 -9.10 -6.08 -7.18
CA ASP A 997 -7.79 -5.52 -7.48
C ASP A 997 -7.62 -4.05 -7.02
N GLN A 998 -8.67 -3.42 -6.47
CA GLN A 998 -8.70 -2.01 -6.04
C GLN A 998 -8.50 -0.99 -7.19
N GLN A 999 -8.82 -1.37 -8.42
CA GLN A 999 -8.71 -0.53 -9.62
C GLN A 999 -10.02 0.19 -9.98
N LEU A 1000 -11.05 0.07 -9.14
CA LEU A 1000 -12.33 0.78 -9.30
C LEU A 1000 -12.86 1.24 -7.94
N ASN A 1001 -12.86 2.54 -7.72
CA ASN A 1001 -13.46 3.19 -6.58
C ASN A 1001 -14.91 3.61 -6.90
N VAL A 1002 -15.81 3.30 -5.97
CA VAL A 1002 -17.23 3.65 -6.00
C VAL A 1002 -17.67 4.02 -4.59
N ASP A 1003 -18.76 4.79 -4.46
CA ASP A 1003 -19.30 5.17 -3.14
C ASP A 1003 -19.63 3.91 -2.30
N ASN A 1004 -19.23 3.93 -1.02
CA ASN A 1004 -19.20 2.76 -0.12
C ASN A 1004 -20.44 2.66 0.78
#